data_AF-A0A3M1ZNK4-F1
#
_entry.id   AF-A0A3M1ZNK4-F1
#
_cell.length_a   1.000
_cell.length_b   1.000
_cell.length_c   1.000
_cell.angle_alpha   90.00
_cell.angle_beta   90.00
_cell.angle_gamma   90.00
#
_symmetry.space_group_name_H-M   'P 1'
#
loop_
_entity.id
_entity.type
_entity.pdbx_description
1 polymer ?
#
loop_
_entity_poly.entity_id
_entity_poly.type
_entity_poly.pdbx_seq_one_letter_code
_entity_poly.pdbx_strand_id
1 'polypeptide(L)'
;MSANVIKVENMTRIQPDEIPFQEASLDIWDKKYRLKDKFGHPVDQTIEDTYKRVARALANVESEDKRDYWYSQFLWALAHGAIPAGRIMSNAGAEEHKPATSTINCTVSGTIPDSMDGILRMVHEAGLTLKAGCGIGYEFSTLRPKGAYVSGAGAYTSGPLSFMDIYDKMCFTVSSAGGRRGAQMGTFDISHPDVIDFIRAKREDGRLRQFNLSVLITKDFMEAVKNDADWDLVFPASQAEIDDPETRIVFRRMANPPEECIRDDKGRVACKVYRTLKARRLWDIIMASTYDYAEPGFILIDRVNEMNNNWWCEDIRATNPCVTSDTWVQTSCGPRQVADLLGKRFDAIVDGVAYSTGEQGFFKTAHKDVIRLQTKEGYSLRLTHDHRVRKITRLTRWSCDSEWTEAGSLQPGDKILLHHHDNIRWGGSLNRDQGFLLGLLVGDGTLKKDAAVISVWADRMIANAPVGQAGSGVFALIQAAERAARAFSHRSDFSGFHEVPGRGEWRMKLAGLRDLAFKLGMEPGRKAITPAMERESSDFYEGFLRGLFDADGSVQGTQKKGISVRLAQSDLPCLEAVQRMLLRLGIASTIYPNRRLAGKAVLPDGKGGVKGYDTKAQHELVISGANLHVFNKRIGFSDSAKQQRLEHLLGAYSRKLNRERFVAEVASILPDGREDVFDVQVPGINTFDGNGLHAHNCGEQPLPPYGACLLGSVNLTKFVRDPFTDKAHFDWETFRKVVAIFTRMLDNVVEINGLPLEQQRQEIMRKRRHGMGFLGLGSALTMLGIRYGSEASLEFTERISYEMARTGYQVGIELAKEKGEAPALAEEYEITQDMMAKRPEMADDGIKVGDRVKGRILWVRYSRYLRQFAETGREEDRQLLEDLLKYGCRFTHHTSIAPTGTISLSLANNASNGIEPSFAHHYSRNVIREGRKTKEKVDVYSFELLAYRALVNPQAMPYAEEEQNRLPDYFISADDVTPKQHVDIQAAAQKWIDSSISKTANVPTDFPYEDFKDIYLYAYEKGLKGCTTFRFNPEAFQGVLVKEEDLANTTYRFKLEDGTEIELKGNEEVEYDGEIHTAANLFDALKEGYYGKF
;
A
#
# COMPACT_ATOMS: atom_id res chain seq x y z
N MET A 1 -42.27 50.29 -0.23
CA MET A 1 -40.84 50.66 -0.22
C MET A 1 -40.09 49.40 -0.63
N SER A 2 -39.77 49.25 -1.93
CA SER A 2 -38.45 49.62 -2.48
C SER A 2 -37.33 48.80 -1.78
N ALA A 3 -37.23 47.49 -2.03
CA ALA A 3 -36.83 46.86 -3.30
C ALA A 3 -35.42 47.27 -3.75
N ASN A 4 -34.46 46.36 -3.57
CA ASN A 4 -33.17 46.37 -4.25
C ASN A 4 -32.99 45.01 -4.93
N VAL A 5 -33.55 44.89 -6.13
CA VAL A 5 -33.35 43.71 -6.99
C VAL A 5 -31.96 43.85 -7.63
N ILE A 6 -30.98 43.12 -7.10
CA ILE A 6 -29.73 42.91 -7.84
C ILE A 6 -30.02 41.89 -8.93
N LYS A 7 -30.29 42.38 -10.14
CA LYS A 7 -30.33 41.58 -11.36
C LYS A 7 -28.95 40.96 -11.59
N VAL A 8 -28.82 39.64 -11.44
CA VAL A 8 -27.74 38.87 -12.06
C VAL A 8 -28.24 38.37 -13.41
N GLU A 9 -28.29 39.25 -14.40
CA GLU A 9 -28.58 38.88 -15.78
C GLU A 9 -27.34 38.27 -16.43
N ASN A 10 -27.49 37.08 -17.01
CA ASN A 10 -26.54 36.42 -17.92
C ASN A 10 -25.09 36.29 -17.42
N MET A 11 -24.88 35.57 -16.31
CA MET A 11 -23.70 34.72 -16.19
C MET A 11 -24.04 33.32 -16.74
N THR A 12 -23.28 32.85 -17.73
CA THR A 12 -23.35 31.46 -18.21
C THR A 12 -23.02 30.55 -17.02
N ARG A 13 -23.98 29.73 -16.58
CA ARG A 13 -23.76 28.79 -15.46
C ARG A 13 -22.74 27.74 -15.88
N ILE A 14 -21.59 27.75 -15.23
CA ILE A 14 -20.53 26.77 -15.43
C ILE A 14 -21.09 25.38 -15.13
N GLN A 15 -20.99 24.44 -16.07
CA GLN A 15 -21.37 23.04 -15.86
C GLN A 15 -20.29 22.33 -15.04
N PRO A 16 -20.59 21.25 -14.29
CA PRO A 16 -19.56 20.40 -13.68
C PRO A 16 -18.55 19.84 -14.69
N ASP A 17 -18.96 19.74 -15.96
CA ASP A 17 -18.12 19.38 -17.10
C ASP A 17 -17.03 20.40 -17.45
N GLU A 18 -17.21 21.66 -17.06
CA GLU A 18 -16.30 22.79 -17.35
C GLU A 18 -15.34 23.08 -16.19
N ILE A 19 -15.40 22.30 -15.10
CA ILE A 19 -14.42 22.35 -14.01
C ILE A 19 -13.08 21.82 -14.54
N PRO A 20 -12.01 22.63 -14.58
CA PRO A 20 -10.73 22.21 -15.13
C PRO A 20 -10.10 21.10 -14.30
N PHE A 21 -9.35 20.21 -14.96
CA PHE A 21 -8.52 19.23 -14.27
C PHE A 21 -7.50 19.93 -13.36
N GLN A 22 -7.50 19.57 -12.08
CA GLN A 22 -6.47 20.04 -11.15
C GLN A 22 -5.11 19.42 -11.52
N GLU A 23 -4.04 20.16 -11.28
CA GLU A 23 -2.70 19.81 -11.78
C GLU A 23 -2.24 18.42 -11.31
N ALA A 24 -2.64 18.02 -10.10
CA ALA A 24 -2.39 16.70 -9.52
C ALA A 24 -2.91 15.54 -10.39
N SER A 25 -4.06 15.73 -11.05
CA SER A 25 -4.66 14.73 -11.92
C SER A 25 -3.84 14.55 -13.20
N LEU A 26 -3.43 15.68 -13.80
CA LEU A 26 -2.62 15.72 -15.03
C LEU A 26 -1.24 15.06 -14.82
N ASP A 27 -0.60 15.29 -13.67
CA ASP A 27 0.69 14.70 -13.30
C ASP A 27 0.64 13.16 -13.31
N ILE A 28 -0.44 12.59 -12.78
CA ILE A 28 -0.56 11.13 -12.65
C ILE A 28 -0.86 10.50 -14.02
N TRP A 29 -1.65 11.16 -14.86
CA TRP A 29 -1.90 10.74 -16.24
C TRP A 29 -0.61 10.68 -17.05
N ASP A 30 0.23 11.72 -17.01
CA ASP A 30 1.51 11.79 -17.75
C ASP A 30 2.46 10.62 -17.45
N LYS A 31 2.49 10.15 -16.19
CA LYS A 31 3.38 9.08 -15.75
C LYS A 31 2.85 7.66 -15.95
N LYS A 32 1.53 7.48 -16.04
CA LYS A 32 0.92 6.13 -15.97
C LYS A 32 0.10 5.74 -17.19
N TYR A 33 -0.45 6.71 -17.92
CA TYR A 33 -1.47 6.48 -18.94
C TYR A 33 -1.15 7.15 -20.29
N ARG A 34 -0.43 8.27 -20.29
CA ARG A 34 0.15 8.89 -21.51
C ARG A 34 1.16 7.93 -22.15
N LEU A 35 0.94 7.54 -23.41
CA LEU A 35 1.89 6.71 -24.14
C LEU A 35 3.14 7.51 -24.49
N LYS A 36 4.30 6.88 -24.29
CA LYS A 36 5.64 7.41 -24.61
C LYS A 36 6.42 6.35 -25.40
N ASP A 37 7.31 6.81 -26.28
CA ASP A 37 8.19 5.94 -27.07
C ASP A 37 9.31 5.32 -26.21
N LYS A 38 10.16 4.48 -26.81
CA LYS A 38 11.31 3.84 -26.14
C LYS A 38 12.41 4.81 -25.68
N PHE A 39 12.33 6.09 -26.05
CA PHE A 39 13.23 7.16 -25.65
C PHE A 39 12.59 8.11 -24.62
N GLY A 40 11.29 7.93 -24.31
CA GLY A 40 10.52 8.72 -23.36
C GLY A 40 9.72 9.87 -23.98
N HIS A 41 9.75 10.07 -25.30
CA HIS A 41 8.99 11.14 -25.96
C HIS A 41 7.48 10.84 -25.91
N PRO A 42 6.62 11.81 -25.57
CA PRO A 42 5.18 11.66 -25.65
C PRO A 42 4.69 11.31 -27.06
N VAL A 43 3.91 10.23 -27.17
CA VAL A 43 3.10 9.90 -28.35
C VAL A 43 1.74 10.61 -28.23
N ASP A 44 1.05 10.39 -27.11
CA ASP A 44 -0.15 11.16 -26.73
C ASP A 44 0.28 12.56 -26.25
N GLN A 45 -0.26 13.65 -26.81
CA GLN A 45 0.08 15.01 -26.32
C GLN A 45 -0.83 15.46 -25.19
N THR A 46 -2.13 15.18 -25.26
CA THR A 46 -3.13 15.50 -24.21
C THR A 46 -3.91 14.27 -23.73
N ILE A 47 -4.73 14.43 -22.67
CA ILE A 47 -5.66 13.37 -22.21
C ILE A 47 -6.58 12.95 -23.35
N GLU A 48 -7.04 13.90 -24.18
CA GLU A 48 -7.86 13.64 -25.35
C GLU A 48 -7.10 12.83 -26.41
N ASP A 49 -5.76 12.92 -26.51
CA ASP A 49 -4.97 12.05 -27.38
C ASP A 49 -4.86 10.63 -26.83
N THR A 50 -4.67 10.46 -25.52
CA THR A 50 -4.82 9.14 -24.87
C THR A 50 -6.21 8.57 -25.16
N TYR A 51 -7.26 9.40 -25.09
CA TYR A 51 -8.62 8.97 -25.44
C TYR A 51 -8.77 8.61 -26.92
N LYS A 52 -8.19 9.39 -27.86
CA LYS A 52 -8.16 9.06 -29.30
C LYS A 52 -7.43 7.74 -29.56
N ARG A 53 -6.28 7.50 -28.92
CA ARG A 53 -5.52 6.24 -29.04
C ARG A 53 -6.35 5.05 -28.54
N VAL A 54 -6.88 5.13 -27.32
CA VAL A 54 -7.68 4.05 -26.72
C VAL A 54 -8.96 3.82 -27.54
N ALA A 55 -9.67 4.89 -27.94
CA ALA A 55 -10.83 4.79 -28.82
C ALA A 55 -10.49 4.17 -30.18
N ARG A 56 -9.35 4.52 -30.80
CA ARG A 56 -8.93 3.98 -32.10
C ARG A 56 -8.50 2.52 -32.00
N ALA A 57 -7.75 2.15 -30.96
CA ALA A 57 -7.36 0.77 -30.70
C ALA A 57 -8.60 -0.13 -30.54
N LEU A 58 -9.57 0.31 -29.73
CA LEU A 58 -10.83 -0.42 -29.52
C LEU A 58 -11.76 -0.35 -30.74
N ALA A 59 -11.72 0.70 -31.55
CA ALA A 59 -12.50 0.79 -32.78
C ALA A 59 -11.90 -0.05 -33.93
N ASN A 60 -10.59 -0.28 -33.97
CA ASN A 60 -9.95 -1.12 -34.99
C ASN A 60 -10.39 -2.60 -34.91
N VAL A 61 -10.90 -3.03 -33.75
CA VAL A 61 -11.56 -4.33 -33.51
C VAL A 61 -12.88 -4.47 -34.29
N GLU A 62 -13.52 -3.35 -34.66
CA GLU A 62 -14.74 -3.36 -35.47
C GLU A 62 -14.46 -3.65 -36.95
N SER A 63 -15.50 -4.07 -37.67
CA SER A 63 -15.48 -4.19 -39.13
C SER A 63 -15.20 -2.83 -39.79
N GLU A 64 -14.54 -2.84 -40.95
CA GLU A 64 -13.91 -1.64 -41.52
C GLU A 64 -14.90 -0.50 -41.78
N ASP A 65 -16.13 -0.84 -42.17
CA ASP A 65 -17.28 0.04 -42.38
C ASP A 65 -17.76 0.78 -41.10
N LYS A 66 -17.45 0.24 -39.92
CA LYS A 66 -17.92 0.77 -38.62
C LYS A 66 -16.83 1.42 -37.78
N ARG A 67 -15.56 1.29 -38.16
CA ARG A 67 -14.42 1.77 -37.35
C ARG A 67 -14.51 3.25 -37.02
N ASP A 68 -14.79 4.12 -37.98
CA ASP A 68 -14.84 5.57 -37.73
C ASP A 68 -16.11 6.02 -36.98
N TYR A 69 -17.23 5.30 -37.14
CA TYR A 69 -18.42 5.50 -36.31
C TYR A 69 -18.11 5.17 -34.84
N TRP A 70 -17.60 3.97 -34.56
CA TRP A 70 -17.32 3.55 -33.18
C TRP A 70 -16.15 4.29 -32.55
N TYR A 71 -15.12 4.67 -33.31
CA TYR A 71 -14.09 5.61 -32.85
C TYR A 71 -14.72 6.92 -32.33
N SER A 72 -15.69 7.47 -33.05
CA SER A 72 -16.39 8.69 -32.66
C SER A 72 -17.26 8.49 -31.41
N GLN A 73 -17.96 7.36 -31.28
CA GLN A 73 -18.74 7.03 -30.07
C GLN A 73 -17.83 6.79 -28.85
N PHE A 74 -16.76 6.00 -29.00
CA PHE A 74 -15.84 5.67 -27.91
C PHE A 74 -15.10 6.92 -27.41
N LEU A 75 -14.67 7.79 -28.30
CA LEU A 75 -14.08 9.09 -27.93
C LEU A 75 -15.10 9.99 -27.20
N TRP A 76 -16.36 10.00 -27.62
CA TRP A 76 -17.44 10.70 -26.91
C TRP A 76 -17.63 10.13 -25.49
N ALA A 77 -17.74 8.81 -25.33
CA ALA A 77 -17.96 8.18 -24.02
C ALA A 77 -16.80 8.41 -23.05
N LEU A 78 -15.54 8.34 -23.52
CA LEU A 78 -14.35 8.67 -22.73
C LEU A 78 -14.40 10.12 -22.20
N ALA A 79 -14.79 11.08 -23.04
CA ALA A 79 -14.94 12.48 -22.64
C ALA A 79 -16.11 12.70 -21.64
N HIS A 80 -17.15 11.86 -21.70
CA HIS A 80 -18.36 11.96 -20.86
C HIS A 80 -18.32 11.02 -19.62
N GLY A 81 -17.13 10.52 -19.23
CA GLY A 81 -16.93 9.87 -17.94
C GLY A 81 -16.76 8.35 -17.95
N ALA A 82 -16.68 7.70 -19.11
CA ALA A 82 -16.21 6.31 -19.18
C ALA A 82 -14.69 6.25 -18.94
N ILE A 83 -14.24 5.51 -17.93
CA ILE A 83 -12.81 5.41 -17.57
C ILE A 83 -12.40 3.92 -17.56
N PRO A 84 -11.77 3.40 -18.65
CA PRO A 84 -11.18 2.07 -18.67
C PRO A 84 -10.13 1.86 -17.57
N ALA A 85 -9.93 0.62 -17.12
CA ALA A 85 -8.91 0.30 -16.13
C ALA A 85 -7.48 0.66 -16.59
N GLY A 86 -6.60 0.86 -15.61
CA GLY A 86 -5.27 1.44 -15.84
C GLY A 86 -4.36 0.64 -16.77
N ARG A 87 -4.52 -0.68 -16.91
CA ARG A 87 -3.80 -1.47 -17.93
C ARG A 87 -4.29 -1.17 -19.34
N ILE A 88 -5.61 -1.06 -19.55
CA ILE A 88 -6.22 -0.68 -20.83
C ILE A 88 -5.72 0.70 -21.28
N MET A 89 -5.81 1.70 -20.40
CA MET A 89 -5.36 3.08 -20.68
C MET A 89 -3.86 3.15 -21.06
N SER A 90 -3.02 2.37 -20.37
CA SER A 90 -1.58 2.29 -20.64
C SER A 90 -1.24 1.52 -21.93
N ASN A 91 -1.97 0.45 -22.28
CA ASN A 91 -1.48 -0.58 -23.18
C ASN A 91 -2.28 -0.74 -24.49
N ALA A 92 -3.55 -0.34 -24.55
CA ALA A 92 -4.33 -0.45 -25.80
C ALA A 92 -3.80 0.53 -26.87
N GLY A 93 -3.43 0.02 -28.04
CA GLY A 93 -2.83 0.84 -29.11
C GLY A 93 -1.38 1.23 -28.80
N ALA A 94 -0.67 0.43 -28.01
CA ALA A 94 0.73 0.65 -27.64
C ALA A 94 1.66 -0.49 -28.10
N GLU A 95 1.19 -1.37 -28.99
CA GLU A 95 1.82 -2.65 -29.33
C GLU A 95 3.22 -2.46 -29.96
N GLU A 96 3.41 -1.41 -30.75
CA GLU A 96 4.71 -0.99 -31.32
C GLU A 96 5.76 -0.61 -30.26
N HIS A 97 5.35 -0.39 -29.01
CA HIS A 97 6.22 0.06 -27.90
C HIS A 97 6.16 -0.88 -26.69
N LYS A 98 5.10 -1.70 -26.55
CA LYS A 98 4.83 -2.62 -25.45
C LYS A 98 4.32 -3.99 -25.95
N PRO A 99 5.08 -4.70 -26.83
CA PRO A 99 4.56 -5.85 -27.60
C PRO A 99 4.22 -7.12 -26.80
N ALA A 100 4.46 -7.14 -25.49
CA ALA A 100 4.27 -8.31 -24.63
C ALA A 100 3.64 -7.93 -23.27
N THR A 101 2.62 -7.06 -23.28
CA THR A 101 1.87 -6.66 -22.08
C THR A 101 0.38 -6.92 -22.25
N SER A 102 -0.26 -7.46 -21.21
CA SER A 102 -1.73 -7.60 -21.17
C SER A 102 -2.43 -6.25 -20.95
N THR A 103 -3.67 -6.12 -21.45
CA THR A 103 -4.61 -5.03 -21.09
C THR A 103 -5.44 -5.36 -19.84
N ILE A 104 -5.33 -6.59 -19.31
CA ILE A 104 -6.01 -7.10 -18.11
C ILE A 104 -5.23 -6.74 -16.84
N ASN A 105 -5.94 -6.50 -15.73
CA ASN A 105 -5.35 -6.17 -14.43
C ASN A 105 -4.95 -7.42 -13.62
N CYS A 106 -5.91 -8.33 -13.40
CA CYS A 106 -5.77 -9.48 -12.49
C CYS A 106 -6.33 -10.77 -13.11
N THR A 107 -5.99 -11.91 -12.52
CA THR A 107 -6.39 -13.25 -12.97
C THR A 107 -6.55 -14.18 -11.77
N VAL A 108 -7.10 -15.37 -11.98
CA VAL A 108 -7.03 -16.49 -11.02
C VAL A 108 -6.40 -17.71 -11.69
N SER A 109 -5.61 -18.46 -10.91
CA SER A 109 -4.97 -19.72 -11.30
C SER A 109 -5.99 -20.75 -11.76
N GLY A 110 -5.57 -21.71 -12.60
CA GLY A 110 -6.29 -22.98 -12.71
C GLY A 110 -6.39 -23.70 -11.35
N THR A 111 -7.36 -24.61 -11.23
CA THR A 111 -7.51 -25.52 -10.08
C THR A 111 -6.20 -26.29 -9.85
N ILE A 112 -5.67 -26.27 -8.63
CA ILE A 112 -4.42 -26.96 -8.31
C ILE A 112 -4.70 -28.46 -8.12
N PRO A 113 -4.11 -29.37 -8.92
CA PRO A 113 -4.29 -30.81 -8.71
C PRO A 113 -3.46 -31.29 -7.52
N ASP A 114 -4.01 -32.21 -6.72
CA ASP A 114 -3.36 -32.83 -5.55
C ASP A 114 -2.30 -33.88 -5.94
N SER A 115 -1.30 -33.44 -6.70
CA SER A 115 -0.13 -34.23 -7.09
C SER A 115 1.09 -33.32 -7.29
N MET A 116 2.30 -33.84 -7.12
CA MET A 116 3.53 -33.04 -7.23
C MET A 116 3.69 -32.38 -8.62
N ASP A 117 3.35 -33.09 -9.70
CA ASP A 117 3.33 -32.54 -11.05
C ASP A 117 2.28 -31.44 -11.20
N GLY A 118 1.05 -31.69 -10.72
CA GLY A 118 -0.03 -30.70 -10.75
C GLY A 118 0.34 -29.40 -10.04
N ILE A 119 0.86 -29.51 -8.81
CA ILE A 119 1.32 -28.38 -8.01
C ILE A 119 2.40 -27.58 -8.76
N LEU A 120 3.47 -28.24 -9.22
CA LEU A 120 4.59 -27.55 -9.88
C LEU A 120 4.24 -26.99 -11.26
N ARG A 121 3.31 -27.62 -11.98
CA ARG A 121 2.77 -27.11 -13.26
C ARG A 121 2.00 -25.81 -13.05
N MET A 122 1.15 -25.74 -12.03
CA MET A 122 0.41 -24.51 -11.70
C MET A 122 1.34 -23.39 -11.18
N VAL A 123 2.43 -23.73 -10.47
CA VAL A 123 3.51 -22.78 -10.12
C VAL A 123 4.13 -22.15 -11.38
N HIS A 124 4.40 -22.95 -12.42
CA HIS A 124 4.96 -22.45 -13.69
C HIS A 124 3.98 -21.56 -14.46
N GLU A 125 2.72 -21.96 -14.58
CA GLU A 125 1.68 -21.18 -15.27
C GLU A 125 1.41 -19.83 -14.59
N ALA A 126 1.44 -19.80 -13.26
CA ALA A 126 1.41 -18.56 -12.53
C ALA A 126 2.62 -17.67 -12.84
N GLY A 127 3.83 -18.22 -12.91
CA GLY A 127 5.01 -17.46 -13.33
C GLY A 127 4.82 -16.77 -14.70
N LEU A 128 4.28 -17.49 -15.69
CA LEU A 128 3.94 -16.91 -17.00
C LEU A 128 2.86 -15.83 -16.91
N THR A 129 1.85 -16.02 -16.06
CA THR A 129 0.77 -15.05 -15.82
C THR A 129 1.28 -13.75 -15.23
N LEU A 130 2.07 -13.86 -14.15
CA LEU A 130 2.71 -12.73 -13.50
C LEU A 130 3.65 -12.00 -14.46
N LYS A 131 4.40 -12.74 -15.28
CA LYS A 131 5.28 -12.18 -16.32
C LYS A 131 4.56 -11.27 -17.31
N ALA A 132 3.28 -11.48 -17.63
CA ALA A 132 2.57 -10.69 -18.66
C ALA A 132 1.97 -9.34 -18.16
N GLY A 133 1.94 -9.12 -16.85
CA GLY A 133 1.41 -7.89 -16.25
C GLY A 133 0.33 -8.08 -15.19
N CYS A 134 -0.12 -9.31 -14.94
CA CYS A 134 -1.31 -9.59 -14.14
C CYS A 134 -1.00 -9.92 -12.67
N GLY A 135 -1.86 -9.52 -11.74
CA GLY A 135 -1.97 -10.19 -10.43
C GLY A 135 -2.63 -11.57 -10.56
N ILE A 136 -2.42 -12.48 -9.60
CA ILE A 136 -2.99 -13.85 -9.64
C ILE A 136 -3.45 -14.36 -8.26
N GLY A 137 -4.72 -14.75 -8.18
CA GLY A 137 -5.29 -15.43 -7.02
C GLY A 137 -5.32 -16.96 -7.13
N TYR A 138 -5.39 -17.66 -5.99
CA TYR A 138 -5.35 -19.13 -5.89
C TYR A 138 -6.34 -19.71 -4.88
N GLU A 139 -6.53 -21.02 -5.01
CA GLU A 139 -7.31 -21.91 -4.15
C GLU A 139 -6.40 -23.06 -3.72
N PHE A 140 -6.27 -23.34 -2.41
CA PHE A 140 -5.35 -24.37 -1.90
C PHE A 140 -6.03 -25.52 -1.13
N SER A 141 -7.35 -25.51 -0.98
CA SER A 141 -8.16 -26.52 -0.28
C SER A 141 -8.29 -27.84 -1.05
N THR A 142 -7.97 -27.80 -2.35
CA THR A 142 -7.85 -28.97 -3.23
C THR A 142 -6.73 -29.93 -2.81
N LEU A 143 -5.71 -29.45 -2.11
CA LEU A 143 -4.56 -30.24 -1.67
C LEU A 143 -4.87 -31.01 -0.38
N ARG A 144 -4.37 -32.25 -0.26
CA ARG A 144 -4.67 -33.13 0.88
C ARG A 144 -4.06 -32.60 2.19
N PRO A 145 -4.75 -32.78 3.33
CA PRO A 145 -4.36 -32.19 4.61
C PRO A 145 -3.07 -32.80 5.15
N LYS A 146 -2.40 -32.04 6.02
CA LYS A 146 -1.19 -32.44 6.73
C LYS A 146 -1.38 -33.79 7.44
N GLY A 147 -0.45 -34.71 7.23
CA GLY A 147 -0.53 -36.07 7.79
C GLY A 147 -1.40 -37.05 7.00
N ALA A 148 -2.04 -36.66 5.89
CA ALA A 148 -2.67 -37.62 4.98
C ALA A 148 -1.61 -38.48 4.26
N TYR A 149 -1.95 -39.74 3.98
CA TYR A 149 -1.03 -40.71 3.39
C TYR A 149 -0.81 -40.50 1.88
N VAL A 150 0.38 -40.86 1.41
CA VAL A 150 0.82 -40.74 0.02
C VAL A 150 1.30 -42.13 -0.44
N SER A 151 0.38 -42.89 -1.03
CA SER A 151 0.57 -44.30 -1.43
C SER A 151 1.81 -44.53 -2.30
N GLY A 152 2.03 -43.69 -3.31
CA GLY A 152 3.20 -43.78 -4.20
C GLY A 152 4.55 -43.42 -3.57
N ALA A 153 4.56 -42.91 -2.33
CA ALA A 153 5.77 -42.52 -1.60
C ALA A 153 5.98 -43.31 -0.29
N GLY A 154 4.99 -44.09 0.17
CA GLY A 154 5.05 -44.80 1.45
C GLY A 154 5.11 -43.87 2.68
N ALA A 155 4.66 -42.62 2.54
CA ALA A 155 4.91 -41.54 3.49
C ALA A 155 3.66 -40.65 3.70
N TYR A 156 3.77 -39.65 4.58
CA TYR A 156 2.71 -38.70 4.89
C TYR A 156 3.06 -37.30 4.37
N THR A 157 2.05 -36.52 3.95
CA THR A 157 2.26 -35.16 3.42
C THR A 157 2.48 -34.11 4.52
N SER A 158 3.15 -33.02 4.18
CA SER A 158 3.27 -31.79 4.99
C SER A 158 2.02 -30.90 4.95
N GLY A 159 1.11 -31.12 4.00
CA GLY A 159 -0.15 -30.38 3.86
C GLY A 159 -0.06 -29.12 2.98
N PRO A 160 -1.19 -28.45 2.69
CA PRO A 160 -1.30 -27.46 1.62
C PRO A 160 -0.43 -26.22 1.83
N LEU A 161 -0.33 -25.73 3.08
CA LEU A 161 0.40 -24.51 3.40
C LEU A 161 1.90 -24.65 3.08
N SER A 162 2.49 -25.85 3.19
CA SER A 162 3.89 -26.08 2.79
C SER A 162 4.11 -26.11 1.28
N PHE A 163 3.05 -26.33 0.48
CA PHE A 163 3.09 -26.12 -0.97
C PHE A 163 2.85 -24.65 -1.34
N MET A 164 2.00 -23.93 -0.59
CA MET A 164 1.85 -22.48 -0.73
C MET A 164 3.20 -21.74 -0.55
N ASP A 165 4.09 -22.22 0.32
CA ASP A 165 5.46 -21.69 0.45
C ASP A 165 6.27 -21.77 -0.86
N ILE A 166 5.99 -22.71 -1.78
CA ILE A 166 6.62 -22.79 -3.11
C ILE A 166 6.10 -21.67 -4.03
N TYR A 167 4.80 -21.39 -4.00
CA TYR A 167 4.21 -20.26 -4.71
C TYR A 167 4.74 -18.93 -4.16
N ASP A 168 4.93 -18.85 -2.84
CA ASP A 168 5.58 -17.71 -2.20
C ASP A 168 6.99 -17.47 -2.77
N LYS A 169 7.80 -18.53 -2.95
CA LYS A 169 9.15 -18.40 -3.57
C LYS A 169 9.11 -18.20 -5.09
N MET A 170 8.10 -18.69 -5.80
CA MET A 170 7.94 -18.44 -7.24
C MET A 170 7.50 -17.02 -7.54
N CYS A 171 6.47 -16.50 -6.86
CA CYS A 171 6.07 -15.10 -7.02
C CYS A 171 7.22 -14.17 -6.65
N PHE A 172 7.97 -14.56 -5.62
CA PHE A 172 9.24 -13.93 -5.30
C PHE A 172 10.21 -13.92 -6.49
N THR A 173 10.41 -15.02 -7.19
CA THR A 173 11.39 -15.11 -8.28
C THR A 173 10.93 -14.41 -9.57
N VAL A 174 9.62 -14.41 -9.89
CA VAL A 174 9.12 -14.06 -11.24
C VAL A 174 8.68 -12.58 -11.36
N SER A 175 8.94 -12.00 -12.53
CA SER A 175 9.01 -10.56 -12.77
C SER A 175 8.09 -10.10 -13.90
N SER A 176 7.35 -8.99 -13.71
CA SER A 176 6.17 -8.63 -14.51
C SER A 176 6.42 -7.57 -15.61
N ALA A 177 5.80 -7.77 -16.77
CA ALA A 177 5.92 -6.88 -17.92
C ALA A 177 5.42 -5.44 -17.63
N GLY A 178 6.19 -4.48 -18.17
CA GLY A 178 6.00 -3.06 -17.86
C GLY A 178 6.47 -2.65 -16.46
N GLY A 179 7.42 -3.39 -15.86
CA GLY A 179 8.15 -2.95 -14.67
C GLY A 179 7.40 -3.09 -13.34
N ARG A 180 6.56 -4.12 -13.21
CA ARG A 180 5.77 -4.40 -11.98
C ARG A 180 6.14 -5.74 -11.37
N ARG A 181 5.39 -6.16 -10.33
CA ARG A 181 5.52 -7.48 -9.72
C ARG A 181 4.40 -8.42 -10.13
N GLY A 182 4.62 -9.71 -9.89
CA GLY A 182 3.52 -10.57 -9.51
C GLY A 182 3.09 -10.33 -8.07
N ALA A 183 1.80 -10.54 -7.80
CA ALA A 183 1.17 -10.18 -6.54
C ALA A 183 -0.06 -11.09 -6.35
N GLN A 184 -0.33 -11.56 -5.12
CA GLN A 184 -1.15 -12.77 -4.90
C GLN A 184 -2.11 -12.73 -3.71
N MET A 185 -3.02 -13.71 -3.71
CA MET A 185 -3.96 -14.04 -2.65
C MET A 185 -4.16 -15.56 -2.63
N GLY A 186 -4.09 -16.15 -1.45
CA GLY A 186 -4.44 -17.55 -1.23
C GLY A 186 -5.81 -17.64 -0.57
N THR A 187 -6.65 -18.56 -1.02
CA THR A 187 -7.96 -18.82 -0.41
C THR A 187 -8.17 -20.28 -0.04
N PHE A 188 -8.98 -20.48 1.00
CA PHE A 188 -9.11 -21.76 1.71
C PHE A 188 -10.53 -22.00 2.22
N ASP A 189 -11.00 -23.24 2.11
CA ASP A 189 -12.37 -23.64 2.43
C ASP A 189 -12.59 -23.81 3.94
N ILE A 190 -13.72 -23.32 4.45
CA ILE A 190 -14.13 -23.45 5.85
C ILE A 190 -14.28 -24.91 6.34
N SER A 191 -14.32 -25.86 5.41
CA SER A 191 -14.46 -27.29 5.68
C SER A 191 -13.11 -28.04 5.74
N HIS A 192 -11.98 -27.43 5.34
CA HIS A 192 -10.71 -28.16 5.22
C HIS A 192 -10.07 -28.47 6.59
N PRO A 193 -9.45 -29.65 6.82
CA PRO A 193 -8.84 -30.00 8.11
C PRO A 193 -7.77 -29.02 8.60
N ASP A 194 -7.00 -28.43 7.68
CA ASP A 194 -5.94 -27.47 8.00
C ASP A 194 -6.46 -26.02 8.03
N VAL A 195 -7.79 -25.77 7.97
CA VAL A 195 -8.33 -24.39 7.93
C VAL A 195 -7.99 -23.58 9.18
N ILE A 196 -7.89 -24.23 10.34
CA ILE A 196 -7.48 -23.56 11.58
C ILE A 196 -6.00 -23.12 11.49
N ASP A 197 -5.14 -23.91 10.85
CA ASP A 197 -3.76 -23.54 10.57
C ASP A 197 -3.68 -22.44 9.50
N PHE A 198 -4.59 -22.43 8.51
CA PHE A 198 -4.71 -21.36 7.50
C PHE A 198 -5.14 -20.02 8.11
N ILE A 199 -6.22 -20.00 8.91
CA ILE A 199 -6.70 -18.81 9.64
C ILE A 199 -5.58 -18.24 10.52
N ARG A 200 -4.72 -19.11 11.05
CA ARG A 200 -3.59 -18.75 11.92
C ARG A 200 -2.26 -18.60 11.19
N ALA A 201 -2.20 -18.77 9.87
CA ALA A 201 -0.94 -18.87 9.13
C ALA A 201 -0.09 -17.60 9.21
N LYS A 202 -0.71 -16.42 9.43
CA LYS A 202 0.00 -15.16 9.64
C LYS A 202 0.35 -14.85 11.10
N ARG A 203 -0.17 -15.63 12.05
CA ARG A 203 0.30 -15.70 13.46
C ARG A 203 1.57 -16.56 13.60
N GLU A 204 2.07 -17.13 12.51
CA GLU A 204 3.37 -17.79 12.41
C GLU A 204 4.30 -16.89 11.61
N ASP A 205 5.35 -16.36 12.25
CA ASP A 205 6.22 -15.37 11.64
C ASP A 205 6.94 -15.87 10.39
N GLY A 206 6.95 -15.04 9.35
CA GLY A 206 7.66 -15.33 8.11
C GLY A 206 6.88 -16.16 7.09
N ARG A 207 5.70 -16.67 7.44
CA ARG A 207 4.92 -17.60 6.61
C ARG A 207 3.95 -16.87 5.68
N LEU A 208 3.82 -17.36 4.43
CA LEU A 208 2.86 -16.93 3.39
C LEU A 208 2.72 -15.42 3.17
N ARG A 209 3.81 -14.78 2.73
CA ARG A 209 3.97 -13.31 2.71
C ARG A 209 3.70 -12.67 1.35
N GLN A 210 3.69 -13.46 0.27
CA GLN A 210 3.22 -12.99 -1.06
C GLN A 210 1.72 -12.84 -1.16
N PHE A 211 1.02 -13.40 -0.18
CA PHE A 211 -0.41 -13.60 -0.18
C PHE A 211 -1.09 -12.63 0.77
N ASN A 212 -2.14 -11.98 0.29
CA ASN A 212 -3.29 -11.73 1.16
C ASN A 212 -3.99 -13.09 1.40
N LEU A 213 -4.66 -13.28 2.54
CA LEU A 213 -5.37 -14.53 2.84
C LEU A 213 -6.86 -14.25 3.06
N SER A 214 -7.72 -15.11 2.51
CA SER A 214 -9.17 -15.07 2.77
C SER A 214 -9.78 -16.47 2.89
N VAL A 215 -10.73 -16.63 3.81
CA VAL A 215 -11.47 -17.89 3.99
C VAL A 215 -12.76 -17.85 3.18
N LEU A 216 -13.08 -19.01 2.60
CA LEU A 216 -14.23 -19.26 1.75
C LEU A 216 -15.35 -19.88 2.58
N ILE A 217 -16.38 -19.08 2.84
CA ILE A 217 -17.39 -19.32 3.87
C ILE A 217 -18.69 -19.77 3.23
N THR A 218 -19.15 -20.96 3.60
CA THR A 218 -20.37 -21.59 3.07
C THR A 218 -21.62 -21.17 3.86
N LYS A 219 -22.79 -21.26 3.20
CA LYS A 219 -24.10 -21.07 3.82
C LYS A 219 -24.34 -22.12 4.91
N ASP A 220 -23.97 -23.37 4.66
CA ASP A 220 -24.11 -24.45 5.64
C ASP A 220 -23.30 -24.16 6.91
N PHE A 221 -22.14 -23.51 6.80
CA PHE A 221 -21.40 -23.02 7.96
C PHE A 221 -22.13 -21.86 8.66
N MET A 222 -22.60 -20.85 7.93
CA MET A 222 -23.36 -19.73 8.52
C MET A 222 -24.61 -20.19 9.29
N GLU A 223 -25.37 -21.13 8.73
CA GLU A 223 -26.53 -21.71 9.42
C GLU A 223 -26.12 -22.61 10.60
N ALA A 224 -24.99 -23.32 10.50
CA ALA A 224 -24.44 -24.05 11.65
C ALA A 224 -24.00 -23.11 12.79
N VAL A 225 -23.40 -21.94 12.47
CA VAL A 225 -23.05 -20.89 13.44
C VAL A 225 -24.29 -20.35 14.13
N LYS A 226 -25.32 -19.96 13.37
CA LYS A 226 -26.60 -19.49 13.95
C LYS A 226 -27.20 -20.50 14.93
N ASN A 227 -27.27 -21.78 14.53
CA ASN A 227 -27.92 -22.85 15.31
C ASN A 227 -27.03 -23.49 16.40
N ASP A 228 -25.79 -23.03 16.59
CA ASP A 228 -24.75 -23.70 17.39
C ASP A 228 -24.60 -25.20 17.07
N ALA A 229 -24.68 -25.54 15.79
CA ALA A 229 -24.51 -26.91 15.33
C ALA A 229 -23.03 -27.34 15.32
N ASP A 230 -22.82 -28.65 15.23
CA ASP A 230 -21.51 -29.23 15.06
C ASP A 230 -21.06 -29.11 13.60
N TRP A 231 -19.79 -28.75 13.40
CA TRP A 231 -19.13 -28.63 12.10
C TRP A 231 -18.03 -29.68 11.98
N ASP A 232 -17.93 -30.32 10.81
CA ASP A 232 -16.88 -31.29 10.53
C ASP A 232 -15.83 -30.64 9.62
N LEU A 233 -14.56 -30.84 9.97
CA LEU A 233 -13.46 -30.61 9.05
C LEU A 233 -13.17 -31.92 8.32
N VAL A 234 -13.24 -31.87 6.98
CA VAL A 234 -13.32 -33.06 6.12
C VAL A 234 -12.46 -32.93 4.87
N PHE A 235 -11.99 -34.06 4.36
CA PHE A 235 -11.33 -34.14 3.05
C PHE A 235 -11.80 -35.43 2.33
N PRO A 236 -11.85 -35.49 0.98
CA PRO A 236 -12.24 -36.70 0.26
C PRO A 236 -11.50 -37.95 0.73
N ALA A 237 -12.24 -39.04 0.93
CA ALA A 237 -11.71 -40.32 1.41
C ALA A 237 -11.28 -41.22 0.25
N SER A 238 -10.24 -42.01 0.47
CA SER A 238 -9.88 -43.13 -0.41
C SER A 238 -10.77 -44.36 -0.14
N GLN A 239 -10.86 -45.29 -1.09
CA GLN A 239 -11.66 -46.52 -0.92
C GLN A 239 -11.28 -47.30 0.37
N ALA A 240 -9.99 -47.41 0.66
CA ALA A 240 -9.49 -48.08 1.87
C ALA A 240 -9.90 -47.39 3.18
N GLU A 241 -10.24 -46.10 3.14
CA GLU A 241 -10.76 -45.34 4.29
C GLU A 241 -12.29 -45.37 4.37
N ILE A 242 -12.98 -45.89 3.35
CA ILE A 242 -14.43 -46.16 3.35
C ILE A 242 -14.70 -47.62 3.73
N ASP A 243 -13.80 -48.53 3.35
CA ASP A 243 -13.84 -49.95 3.74
C ASP A 243 -13.43 -50.18 5.22
N ASP A 244 -12.76 -49.20 5.83
CA ASP A 244 -12.39 -49.18 7.25
C ASP A 244 -13.59 -48.80 8.15
N PRO A 245 -14.12 -49.73 8.97
CA PRO A 245 -15.26 -49.45 9.84
C PRO A 245 -14.95 -48.51 11.02
N GLU A 246 -13.68 -48.22 11.32
CA GLU A 246 -13.29 -47.23 12.34
C GLU A 246 -13.25 -45.79 11.78
N THR A 247 -13.14 -45.62 10.45
CA THR A 247 -13.13 -44.30 9.82
C THR A 247 -14.54 -43.74 9.61
N ARG A 248 -14.80 -42.58 10.22
CA ARG A 248 -16.07 -41.84 10.04
C ARG A 248 -16.12 -41.11 8.70
N ILE A 249 -16.96 -41.59 7.79
CA ILE A 249 -17.28 -40.98 6.50
C ILE A 249 -18.55 -40.11 6.57
N VAL A 250 -18.55 -38.97 5.89
CA VAL A 250 -19.72 -38.12 5.65
C VAL A 250 -19.79 -37.70 4.18
N PHE A 251 -21.00 -37.67 3.60
CA PHE A 251 -21.21 -37.25 2.21
C PHE A 251 -21.52 -35.75 2.13
N ARG A 252 -20.53 -34.94 1.73
CA ARG A 252 -20.69 -33.47 1.56
C ARG A 252 -20.59 -33.07 0.08
N ARG A 253 -21.20 -31.95 -0.31
CA ARG A 253 -20.83 -31.29 -1.56
C ARG A 253 -19.47 -30.63 -1.36
N MET A 254 -18.64 -30.65 -2.40
CA MET A 254 -17.34 -29.97 -2.40
C MET A 254 -17.10 -29.37 -3.78
N ALA A 255 -16.58 -28.16 -3.85
CA ALA A 255 -16.14 -27.56 -5.10
C ALA A 255 -14.87 -28.25 -5.61
N ASN A 256 -14.73 -28.39 -6.92
CA ASN A 256 -13.58 -29.02 -7.60
C ASN A 256 -13.04 -30.30 -6.92
N PRO A 257 -13.84 -31.36 -6.71
CA PRO A 257 -13.33 -32.61 -6.15
C PRO A 257 -12.31 -33.29 -7.07
N PRO A 258 -11.38 -34.10 -6.52
CA PRO A 258 -10.57 -35.02 -7.32
C PRO A 258 -11.45 -35.87 -8.24
N GLU A 259 -10.99 -36.14 -9.47
CA GLU A 259 -11.79 -36.91 -10.45
C GLU A 259 -12.09 -38.33 -9.95
N GLU A 260 -11.13 -38.97 -9.30
CA GLU A 260 -11.21 -40.32 -8.74
C GLU A 260 -11.93 -40.40 -7.37
N CYS A 261 -12.67 -39.36 -6.95
CA CYS A 261 -13.37 -39.37 -5.66
C CYS A 261 -14.69 -40.18 -5.69
N ILE A 262 -14.95 -40.90 -4.60
CA ILE A 262 -16.15 -41.72 -4.42
C ILE A 262 -17.36 -40.84 -4.09
N ARG A 263 -18.52 -41.15 -4.69
CA ARG A 263 -19.73 -40.32 -4.63
C ARG A 263 -21.00 -41.13 -4.38
N ASP A 264 -22.03 -40.46 -3.86
CA ASP A 264 -23.38 -41.02 -3.70
C ASP A 264 -24.32 -40.75 -4.89
N ASP A 265 -25.58 -41.20 -4.75
CA ASP A 265 -26.68 -40.99 -5.70
C ASP A 265 -27.02 -39.51 -5.98
N LYS A 266 -26.48 -38.59 -5.19
CA LYS A 266 -26.67 -37.13 -5.28
C LYS A 266 -25.37 -36.41 -5.69
N GLY A 267 -24.34 -37.15 -6.09
CA GLY A 267 -23.05 -36.62 -6.53
C GLY A 267 -22.19 -36.01 -5.41
N ARG A 268 -22.62 -36.14 -4.14
CA ARG A 268 -21.86 -35.70 -2.96
C ARG A 268 -20.64 -36.59 -2.79
N VAL A 269 -19.53 -36.00 -2.37
CA VAL A 269 -18.26 -36.71 -2.20
C VAL A 269 -18.24 -37.38 -0.84
N ALA A 270 -17.78 -38.64 -0.80
CA ALA A 270 -17.44 -39.32 0.43
C ALA A 270 -16.19 -38.67 1.04
N CYS A 271 -16.36 -37.94 2.14
CA CYS A 271 -15.26 -37.28 2.83
C CYS A 271 -15.04 -37.90 4.21
N LYS A 272 -13.77 -38.11 4.56
CA LYS A 272 -13.33 -38.52 5.89
C LYS A 272 -13.46 -37.36 6.86
N VAL A 273 -14.06 -37.58 8.03
CA VAL A 273 -14.07 -36.59 9.11
C VAL A 273 -12.74 -36.67 9.86
N TYR A 274 -11.92 -35.63 9.73
CA TYR A 274 -10.67 -35.50 10.49
C TYR A 274 -10.92 -34.93 11.89
N ARG A 275 -11.94 -34.08 12.04
CA ARG A 275 -12.29 -33.43 13.30
C ARG A 275 -13.74 -32.93 13.28
N THR A 276 -14.40 -32.92 14.43
CA THR A 276 -15.65 -32.18 14.66
C THR A 276 -15.43 -31.12 15.74
N LEU A 277 -16.06 -29.95 15.60
CA LEU A 277 -16.08 -28.86 16.57
C LEU A 277 -17.37 -28.03 16.41
N LYS A 278 -17.77 -27.24 17.41
CA LYS A 278 -18.87 -26.29 17.25
C LYS A 278 -18.60 -25.29 16.14
N ALA A 279 -19.59 -25.03 15.29
CA ALA A 279 -19.50 -24.05 14.23
C ALA A 279 -19.22 -22.64 14.79
N ARG A 280 -19.91 -22.25 15.88
CA ARG A 280 -19.62 -21.00 16.61
C ARG A 280 -18.17 -20.91 17.04
N ARG A 281 -17.59 -21.97 17.63
CA ARG A 281 -16.16 -21.98 18.01
C ARG A 281 -15.21 -21.72 16.84
N LEU A 282 -15.56 -22.12 15.61
CA LEU A 282 -14.75 -21.80 14.42
C LEU A 282 -15.02 -20.38 13.91
N TRP A 283 -16.26 -19.89 14.02
CA TRP A 283 -16.62 -18.48 13.77
C TRP A 283 -15.89 -17.54 14.73
N ASP A 284 -15.87 -17.85 16.02
CA ASP A 284 -15.17 -17.09 17.06
C ASP A 284 -13.65 -17.03 16.77
N ILE A 285 -13.06 -18.12 16.25
CA ILE A 285 -11.66 -18.14 15.81
C ILE A 285 -11.44 -17.21 14.60
N ILE A 286 -12.40 -17.11 13.68
CA ILE A 286 -12.33 -16.20 12.52
C ILE A 286 -12.54 -14.75 12.97
N MET A 287 -13.62 -14.46 13.69
CA MET A 287 -13.95 -13.10 14.14
C MET A 287 -12.91 -12.54 15.09
N ALA A 288 -12.37 -13.34 16.01
CA ALA A 288 -11.17 -12.96 16.76
C ALA A 288 -10.01 -12.70 15.79
N SER A 289 -9.67 -13.60 14.86
CA SER A 289 -8.55 -13.34 13.94
C SER A 289 -8.73 -12.10 13.06
N THR A 290 -9.94 -11.74 12.63
CA THR A 290 -10.19 -10.49 11.91
C THR A 290 -10.17 -9.27 12.84
N TYR A 291 -10.68 -9.39 14.06
CA TYR A 291 -10.61 -8.34 15.10
C TYR A 291 -9.16 -8.06 15.53
N ASP A 292 -8.34 -9.11 15.62
CA ASP A 292 -6.96 -9.15 16.11
C ASP A 292 -5.93 -8.82 15.02
N TYR A 293 -6.14 -9.34 13.80
CA TYR A 293 -5.14 -9.38 12.72
C TYR A 293 -5.66 -8.95 11.35
N ALA A 294 -6.91 -8.48 11.21
CA ALA A 294 -7.65 -8.18 9.95
C ALA A 294 -7.60 -9.26 8.86
N GLU A 295 -7.01 -10.42 9.15
CA GLU A 295 -6.86 -11.56 8.28
C GLU A 295 -7.21 -12.85 9.05
N PRO A 296 -7.85 -13.82 8.37
CA PRO A 296 -8.20 -13.82 6.95
C PRO A 296 -9.37 -12.87 6.61
N GLY A 297 -9.38 -12.36 5.38
CA GLY A 297 -10.54 -11.70 4.80
C GLY A 297 -11.70 -12.67 4.56
N PHE A 298 -12.91 -12.14 4.39
CA PHE A 298 -14.14 -12.93 4.46
C PHE A 298 -14.89 -12.96 3.12
N ILE A 299 -14.90 -14.13 2.46
CA ILE A 299 -15.57 -14.34 1.17
C ILE A 299 -16.72 -15.32 1.37
N LEU A 300 -17.95 -14.88 1.12
CA LEU A 300 -19.15 -15.71 1.22
C LEU A 300 -19.30 -16.54 -0.04
N ILE A 301 -18.58 -17.65 -0.10
CA ILE A 301 -18.31 -18.40 -1.33
C ILE A 301 -19.58 -19.00 -1.96
N ASP A 302 -20.51 -19.42 -1.12
CA ASP A 302 -21.81 -19.89 -1.58
C ASP A 302 -22.65 -18.73 -2.14
N ARG A 303 -22.54 -17.52 -1.58
CA ARG A 303 -23.25 -16.33 -2.08
C ARG A 303 -22.63 -15.81 -3.38
N VAL A 304 -21.31 -15.89 -3.52
CA VAL A 304 -20.58 -15.65 -4.77
C VAL A 304 -21.09 -16.57 -5.88
N ASN A 305 -21.12 -17.88 -5.64
CA ASN A 305 -21.50 -18.87 -6.66
C ASN A 305 -23.03 -19.01 -6.84
N GLU A 306 -23.84 -18.70 -5.83
CA GLU A 306 -25.30 -18.59 -5.93
C GLU A 306 -25.70 -17.50 -6.92
N MET A 307 -25.08 -16.33 -6.76
CA MET A 307 -25.32 -15.12 -7.55
C MET A 307 -24.34 -14.97 -8.73
N ASN A 308 -23.52 -15.98 -9.01
CA ASN A 308 -22.72 -16.08 -10.22
C ASN A 308 -23.68 -16.32 -11.39
N ASN A 309 -23.58 -15.50 -12.43
CA ASN A 309 -24.38 -15.70 -13.63
C ASN A 309 -24.11 -17.04 -14.30
N ASN A 310 -22.85 -17.51 -14.33
CA ASN A 310 -22.41 -18.73 -15.01
C ASN A 310 -22.51 -20.00 -14.14
N TRP A 311 -23.43 -20.03 -13.17
CA TRP A 311 -23.57 -21.07 -12.13
C TRP A 311 -23.57 -22.54 -12.62
N TRP A 312 -23.85 -22.80 -13.90
CA TRP A 312 -23.88 -24.14 -14.49
C TRP A 312 -22.52 -24.63 -15.01
N CYS A 313 -21.52 -23.75 -15.19
CA CYS A 313 -20.26 -24.09 -15.87
C CYS A 313 -18.96 -23.68 -15.14
N GLU A 314 -19.00 -23.28 -13.86
CA GLU A 314 -17.80 -22.88 -13.07
C GLU A 314 -18.01 -22.68 -11.53
N ASP A 315 -16.94 -22.20 -10.85
CA ASP A 315 -16.82 -21.76 -9.43
C ASP A 315 -15.74 -20.61 -9.28
N ILE A 316 -15.74 -19.70 -8.27
CA ILE A 316 -15.02 -18.35 -8.26
C ILE A 316 -14.26 -17.94 -6.94
N ARG A 317 -12.98 -17.44 -6.93
CA ARG A 317 -12.07 -17.36 -5.70
C ARG A 317 -11.13 -16.09 -5.31
N ALA A 318 -10.08 -15.49 -5.99
CA ALA A 318 -8.97 -14.64 -5.31
C ALA A 318 -8.20 -13.35 -5.95
N THR A 319 -7.27 -12.60 -5.22
CA THR A 319 -6.68 -11.14 -5.35
C THR A 319 -5.07 -10.77 -5.17
N ASN A 320 -4.49 -9.54 -4.81
CA ASN A 320 -2.98 -9.08 -4.87
C ASN A 320 -2.30 -7.69 -4.23
N PRO A 321 -0.95 -7.52 -3.79
CA PRO A 321 -0.21 -6.23 -3.24
C PRO A 321 1.44 -5.87 -3.33
N CYS A 322 2.05 -4.75 -2.70
CA CYS A 322 3.45 -4.47 -1.98
C CYS A 322 4.89 -3.70 -2.41
N VAL A 323 6.02 -3.57 -1.54
CA VAL A 323 7.22 -2.51 -1.29
C VAL A 323 8.71 -2.75 -0.59
N THR A 324 9.89 -2.08 -0.85
CA THR A 324 11.42 -2.30 -0.52
C THR A 324 12.15 -2.90 0.76
N SER A 325 13.51 -3.14 0.73
CA SER A 325 14.40 -3.91 1.69
C SER A 325 15.60 -3.26 2.45
N ASP A 326 16.46 -2.47 1.81
CA ASP A 326 17.69 -1.89 2.44
C ASP A 326 17.41 -0.53 3.10
N THR A 327 16.23 0.00 2.81
CA THR A 327 15.49 1.03 3.53
C THR A 327 15.75 0.97 5.04
N TRP A 328 16.26 2.06 5.59
CA TRP A 328 16.21 2.33 7.01
C TRP A 328 14.81 2.78 7.43
N VAL A 329 14.47 2.45 8.66
CA VAL A 329 13.26 2.85 9.36
C VAL A 329 13.67 3.36 10.74
N GLN A 330 13.17 4.51 11.16
CA GLN A 330 13.28 4.94 12.55
C GLN A 330 12.33 4.08 13.40
N THR A 331 12.84 3.43 14.45
CA THR A 331 12.02 2.72 15.43
C THR A 331 12.19 3.28 16.85
N SER A 332 11.35 2.86 17.79
CA SER A 332 11.46 3.18 19.23
C SER A 332 12.84 2.80 19.78
N CYS A 333 13.30 1.59 19.48
CA CYS A 333 14.66 1.11 19.80
C CYS A 333 15.78 1.79 18.97
N GLY A 334 15.49 2.86 18.23
CA GLY A 334 16.41 3.51 17.30
C GLY A 334 16.34 2.98 15.88
N PRO A 335 17.23 3.41 14.97
CA PRO A 335 17.13 3.04 13.56
C PRO A 335 17.45 1.58 13.30
N ARG A 336 16.69 0.97 12.40
CA ARG A 336 16.90 -0.39 11.89
C ARG A 336 16.73 -0.38 10.37
N GLN A 337 17.28 -1.36 9.65
CA GLN A 337 16.94 -1.57 8.25
C GLN A 337 15.74 -2.51 8.15
N VAL A 338 14.95 -2.42 7.08
CA VAL A 338 13.83 -3.35 6.83
C VAL A 338 14.30 -4.79 6.93
N ALA A 339 15.50 -5.11 6.44
CA ALA A 339 16.17 -6.42 6.61
C ALA A 339 16.31 -6.91 8.08
N ASP A 340 16.38 -6.04 9.08
CA ASP A 340 16.44 -6.41 10.50
C ASP A 340 15.04 -6.66 11.10
N LEU A 341 14.04 -5.98 10.53
CA LEU A 341 12.63 -5.90 10.93
C LEU A 341 11.75 -6.96 10.21
N LEU A 342 12.39 -7.99 9.63
CA LEU A 342 11.71 -9.03 8.87
C LEU A 342 11.12 -10.11 9.77
N GLY A 343 9.80 -10.16 9.89
CA GLY A 343 9.13 -11.16 10.76
C GLY A 343 9.29 -10.81 12.23
N LYS A 344 9.19 -9.51 12.51
CA LYS A 344 9.39 -8.89 13.82
C LYS A 344 8.68 -7.56 13.83
N ARG A 345 7.64 -7.45 14.64
CA ARG A 345 7.02 -6.18 15.03
C ARG A 345 8.07 -5.18 15.50
N PHE A 346 7.74 -3.91 15.35
CA PHE A 346 8.49 -2.79 15.90
C PHE A 346 7.60 -1.56 15.91
N ASP A 347 7.88 -0.59 16.79
CA ASP A 347 7.26 0.73 16.69
C ASP A 347 7.95 1.55 15.62
N ALA A 348 7.32 1.69 14.45
CA ALA A 348 7.75 2.68 13.47
C ALA A 348 7.57 4.07 14.10
N ILE A 349 8.60 4.91 14.11
CA ILE A 349 8.39 6.33 14.47
C ILE A 349 8.00 7.06 13.20
N VAL A 350 6.90 7.80 13.25
CA VAL A 350 6.49 8.75 12.20
C VAL A 350 6.32 10.12 12.84
N ASP A 351 7.07 11.10 12.34
CA ASP A 351 7.02 12.51 12.78
C ASP A 351 7.16 12.70 14.31
N GLY A 352 7.94 11.82 14.93
CA GLY A 352 8.26 11.82 16.37
C GLY A 352 7.32 10.98 17.25
N VAL A 353 6.19 10.50 16.70
CA VAL A 353 5.23 9.65 17.42
C VAL A 353 5.51 8.17 17.11
N ALA A 354 5.37 7.31 18.12
CA ALA A 354 5.56 5.87 17.98
C ALA A 354 4.29 5.17 17.47
N TYR A 355 4.48 4.29 16.49
CA TYR A 355 3.42 3.59 15.77
C TYR A 355 3.84 2.14 15.55
N SER A 356 3.46 1.27 16.49
CA SER A 356 3.63 -0.17 16.40
C SER A 356 3.12 -0.73 15.06
N THR A 357 3.78 -1.76 14.55
CA THR A 357 3.44 -2.41 13.28
C THR A 357 2.77 -3.75 13.53
N GLY A 358 2.00 -4.27 12.57
CA GLY A 358 1.42 -5.62 12.70
C GLY A 358 2.52 -6.67 12.91
N GLU A 359 2.23 -7.77 13.62
CA GLU A 359 3.24 -8.60 14.33
C GLU A 359 4.41 -9.12 13.45
N GLN A 360 4.21 -9.30 12.14
CA GLN A 360 5.29 -9.66 11.21
C GLN A 360 6.29 -8.53 10.88
N GLY A 361 6.04 -7.30 11.34
CA GLY A 361 6.75 -6.08 10.96
C GLY A 361 6.78 -5.91 9.45
N PHE A 362 7.99 -5.84 8.89
CA PHE A 362 8.16 -5.93 7.45
C PHE A 362 8.05 -7.39 6.97
N PHE A 363 7.06 -7.67 6.13
CA PHE A 363 6.88 -8.98 5.49
C PHE A 363 7.34 -8.96 4.03
N LYS A 364 7.92 -10.05 3.53
CA LYS A 364 8.49 -10.14 2.18
C LYS A 364 7.43 -10.35 1.10
N THR A 365 7.43 -9.56 0.04
CA THR A 365 6.29 -9.48 -0.89
C THR A 365 6.68 -9.56 -2.36
N ALA A 366 7.82 -10.22 -2.63
CA ALA A 366 8.38 -10.74 -3.89
C ALA A 366 9.68 -10.04 -4.39
N HIS A 367 10.02 -10.06 -5.69
CA HIS A 367 11.16 -9.33 -6.29
C HIS A 367 10.66 -8.38 -7.43
N LYS A 368 10.97 -7.07 -7.42
CA LYS A 368 10.45 -6.06 -8.41
C LYS A 368 11.62 -5.42 -9.14
N ASP A 369 11.33 -4.75 -10.25
CA ASP A 369 12.11 -3.59 -10.68
C ASP A 369 12.06 -2.52 -9.58
N VAL A 370 13.23 -2.06 -9.16
CA VAL A 370 13.39 -1.04 -8.11
C VAL A 370 13.81 0.27 -8.75
N ILE A 371 13.30 1.37 -8.23
CA ILE A 371 13.72 2.73 -8.56
C ILE A 371 14.37 3.40 -7.35
N ARG A 372 15.45 4.13 -7.58
CA ARG A 372 16.09 4.99 -6.59
C ARG A 372 15.56 6.41 -6.73
N LEU A 373 14.74 6.79 -5.76
CA LEU A 373 14.30 8.14 -5.48
C LEU A 373 15.45 8.89 -4.78
N GLN A 374 15.93 10.02 -5.32
CA GLN A 374 17.03 10.81 -4.74
C GLN A 374 16.64 12.29 -4.61
N THR A 375 17.20 13.02 -3.65
CA THR A 375 16.98 14.48 -3.49
C THR A 375 18.24 15.32 -3.66
N LYS A 376 18.05 16.60 -3.97
CA LYS A 376 19.10 17.60 -4.12
C LYS A 376 19.79 17.91 -2.80
N GLU A 377 19.09 17.71 -1.69
CA GLU A 377 19.65 17.78 -0.35
C GLU A 377 20.46 16.52 -0.03
N GLY A 378 20.20 15.38 -0.67
CA GLY A 378 20.99 14.14 -0.54
C GLY A 378 20.20 12.92 -0.06
N TYR A 379 18.98 13.11 0.45
CA TYR A 379 18.13 12.01 0.88
C TYR A 379 17.82 11.06 -0.28
N SER A 380 17.74 9.76 -0.02
CA SER A 380 17.33 8.80 -1.06
C SER A 380 16.64 7.57 -0.49
N LEU A 381 15.71 7.02 -1.26
CA LEU A 381 14.98 5.80 -0.95
C LEU A 381 14.97 4.91 -2.20
N ARG A 382 15.19 3.62 -2.01
CA ARG A 382 14.94 2.62 -3.04
C ARG A 382 13.53 2.10 -2.80
N LEU A 383 12.71 2.03 -3.84
CA LEU A 383 11.32 1.58 -3.76
C LEU A 383 10.75 1.20 -5.13
N THR A 384 9.49 0.81 -5.15
CA THR A 384 8.82 0.31 -6.34
C THR A 384 8.02 1.42 -7.02
N HIS A 385 7.87 1.31 -8.35
CA HIS A 385 7.27 2.35 -9.18
C HIS A 385 5.82 2.70 -8.76
N ASP A 386 5.10 1.70 -8.27
CA ASP A 386 3.69 1.71 -7.86
C ASP A 386 3.47 1.94 -6.36
N HIS A 387 4.52 2.01 -5.54
CA HIS A 387 4.39 2.29 -4.11
C HIS A 387 4.36 3.79 -3.80
N ARG A 388 3.52 4.21 -2.86
CA ARG A 388 3.18 5.62 -2.63
C ARG A 388 4.02 6.27 -1.53
N VAL A 389 4.45 7.51 -1.71
CA VAL A 389 5.18 8.35 -0.73
C VAL A 389 4.55 9.73 -0.53
N ARG A 390 4.78 10.43 0.60
CA ARG A 390 4.16 11.75 0.85
C ARG A 390 4.71 12.88 -0.03
N LYS A 391 3.95 13.19 -1.07
CA LYS A 391 3.96 14.46 -1.79
C LYS A 391 3.22 15.53 -0.95
N ILE A 392 4.01 16.27 -0.15
CA ILE A 392 3.87 17.67 0.34
C ILE A 392 2.99 18.60 -0.56
N THR A 393 2.43 19.76 -0.13
CA THR A 393 1.44 20.47 -1.00
C THR A 393 0.97 21.95 -1.04
N ARG A 394 1.46 22.89 -0.25
CA ARG A 394 1.25 24.36 -0.43
C ARG A 394 2.29 25.12 0.40
N LEU A 395 3.48 25.50 -0.12
CA LEU A 395 4.65 25.75 0.77
C LEU A 395 4.69 27.20 1.23
N THR A 396 3.59 27.57 1.85
CA THR A 396 3.41 28.85 2.49
C THR A 396 4.23 28.92 3.76
N ARG A 397 4.35 30.13 4.31
CA ARG A 397 4.93 30.36 5.63
C ARG A 397 4.22 29.58 6.76
N TRP A 398 2.98 29.13 6.54
CA TRP A 398 2.07 28.68 7.60
C TRP A 398 1.59 27.22 7.47
N SER A 399 1.36 26.67 6.26
CA SER A 399 0.73 25.34 6.03
C SER A 399 1.67 24.28 5.45
N CYS A 400 1.54 23.01 5.88
CA CYS A 400 2.50 21.91 5.61
C CYS A 400 1.92 20.57 5.09
N ASP A 401 0.63 20.57 4.75
CA ASP A 401 -0.14 19.72 3.81
C ASP A 401 0.66 18.72 2.94
N SER A 402 0.18 17.47 2.76
CA SER A 402 0.76 16.39 1.93
C SER A 402 -0.25 15.28 1.50
N GLU A 403 0.07 14.43 0.51
CA GLU A 403 -0.66 13.17 0.18
C GLU A 403 0.20 12.08 -0.50
N TRP A 404 -0.40 10.89 -0.68
CA TRP A 404 0.15 9.67 -1.24
C TRP A 404 0.36 9.62 -2.76
N THR A 405 1.59 9.76 -3.24
CA THR A 405 1.93 9.60 -4.67
C THR A 405 2.86 8.44 -4.95
N GLU A 406 2.48 7.56 -5.88
CA GLU A 406 3.32 6.46 -6.37
C GLU A 406 4.69 6.99 -6.82
N ALA A 407 5.76 6.33 -6.39
CA ALA A 407 7.11 6.88 -6.45
C ALA A 407 7.62 7.08 -7.87
N GLY A 408 7.29 6.17 -8.81
CA GLY A 408 7.60 6.39 -10.23
C GLY A 408 6.73 7.48 -10.89
N SER A 409 5.69 7.98 -10.19
CA SER A 409 4.97 9.20 -10.55
C SER A 409 5.50 10.47 -9.84
N LEU A 410 6.80 10.47 -9.53
CA LEU A 410 7.60 11.66 -9.23
C LEU A 410 8.57 11.98 -10.39
N GLN A 411 9.18 13.17 -10.41
CA GLN A 411 10.13 13.61 -11.47
C GLN A 411 11.40 14.28 -10.89
N PRO A 412 12.41 14.66 -11.69
CA PRO A 412 13.56 15.47 -11.25
C PRO A 412 13.17 16.86 -10.72
N GLY A 413 13.26 17.08 -9.41
CA GLY A 413 12.96 18.35 -8.72
C GLY A 413 12.07 18.19 -7.48
N ASP A 414 11.47 17.04 -7.32
CA ASP A 414 10.22 16.89 -6.60
C ASP A 414 10.35 17.01 -5.03
N LYS A 415 10.00 18.12 -4.34
CA LYS A 415 9.95 18.38 -2.85
C LYS A 415 9.08 17.45 -1.94
N ILE A 416 9.59 16.30 -1.48
CA ILE A 416 8.86 15.33 -0.61
C ILE A 416 8.77 15.81 0.84
N LEU A 417 7.82 15.24 1.61
CA LEU A 417 7.87 15.29 3.08
C LEU A 417 9.04 14.41 3.56
N LEU A 418 9.85 14.96 4.47
CA LEU A 418 10.73 14.18 5.33
C LEU A 418 10.06 14.00 6.71
N HIS A 419 10.45 12.97 7.45
CA HIS A 419 10.00 12.82 8.82
C HIS A 419 10.59 13.89 9.77
N HIS A 420 9.76 14.37 10.70
CA HIS A 420 10.13 15.38 11.70
C HIS A 420 10.28 14.76 13.10
N HIS A 421 11.43 14.14 13.36
CA HIS A 421 11.73 13.48 14.64
C HIS A 421 12.25 14.44 15.74
N ASP A 422 11.51 15.50 16.05
CA ASP A 422 11.88 16.36 17.18
C ASP A 422 11.62 15.67 18.53
N ASN A 423 12.46 15.99 19.52
CA ASN A 423 12.39 15.54 20.92
C ASN A 423 12.54 14.04 21.21
N ILE A 424 12.55 13.13 20.23
CA ILE A 424 12.82 11.71 20.51
C ILE A 424 14.26 11.47 21.01
N ARG A 425 14.38 10.48 21.90
CA ARG A 425 15.61 9.78 22.27
C ARG A 425 15.37 8.28 22.18
N TRP A 426 16.42 7.52 21.96
CA TRP A 426 16.41 6.06 21.92
C TRP A 426 17.71 5.49 22.51
N GLY A 427 17.61 4.29 23.08
CA GLY A 427 18.70 3.54 23.71
C GLY A 427 19.70 2.93 22.71
N GLY A 428 20.74 2.27 23.23
CA GLY A 428 21.79 1.62 22.44
C GLY A 428 22.96 1.17 23.31
N SER A 429 23.86 0.36 22.75
CA SER A 429 24.97 -0.25 23.50
C SER A 429 26.11 0.73 23.81
N LEU A 430 26.19 1.84 23.08
CA LEU A 430 27.23 2.84 23.21
C LEU A 430 26.72 4.21 23.69
N ASN A 431 27.58 4.90 24.43
CA ASN A 431 27.30 6.19 25.05
C ASN A 431 27.91 7.38 24.28
N ARG A 432 27.62 8.58 24.76
CA ARG A 432 28.06 9.86 24.18
C ARG A 432 29.58 9.98 24.07
N ASP A 433 30.34 9.56 25.07
CA ASP A 433 31.80 9.69 25.11
C ASP A 433 32.49 8.70 24.16
N GLN A 434 31.95 7.48 24.05
CA GLN A 434 32.38 6.49 23.05
C GLN A 434 32.10 6.98 21.63
N GLY A 435 30.90 7.51 21.38
CA GLY A 435 30.55 8.17 20.12
C GLY A 435 31.50 9.31 19.81
N PHE A 436 31.76 10.20 20.77
CA PHE A 436 32.64 11.36 20.62
C PHE A 436 34.06 11.00 20.16
N LEU A 437 34.69 10.00 20.79
CA LEU A 437 36.01 9.53 20.35
C LEU A 437 35.98 8.85 18.97
N LEU A 438 34.89 8.17 18.60
CA LEU A 438 34.71 7.61 17.26
C LEU A 438 34.49 8.70 16.20
N GLY A 439 33.82 9.80 16.54
CA GLY A 439 33.68 10.97 15.66
C GLY A 439 35.04 11.61 15.34
N LEU A 440 35.84 11.85 16.38
CA LEU A 440 37.22 12.32 16.24
C LEU A 440 38.11 11.30 15.49
N LEU A 441 37.86 10.00 15.66
CA LEU A 441 38.57 8.96 14.91
C LEU A 441 38.20 8.98 13.42
N VAL A 442 36.92 9.12 13.07
CA VAL A 442 36.44 9.17 11.67
C VAL A 442 36.91 10.42 10.94
N GLY A 443 36.99 11.57 11.62
CA GLY A 443 37.58 12.80 11.08
C GLY A 443 39.12 12.78 11.02
N ASP A 444 39.79 13.54 11.90
CA ASP A 444 41.26 13.68 11.92
C ASP A 444 42.04 12.40 12.32
N GLY A 445 41.40 11.43 12.96
CA GLY A 445 42.09 10.26 13.52
C GLY A 445 42.66 9.26 12.49
N THR A 446 43.47 8.33 12.97
CA THR A 446 44.03 7.22 12.20
C THR A 446 43.82 5.89 12.91
N LEU A 447 43.00 5.01 12.32
CA LEU A 447 42.82 3.63 12.78
C LEU A 447 43.96 2.74 12.26
N LYS A 448 44.64 2.02 13.15
CA LYS A 448 45.71 1.07 12.82
C LYS A 448 45.45 -0.31 13.43
N LYS A 449 46.25 -1.30 13.03
CA LYS A 449 46.22 -2.66 13.62
C LYS A 449 46.59 -2.66 15.10
N ASP A 450 47.46 -1.75 15.54
CA ASP A 450 47.96 -1.67 16.92
C ASP A 450 47.13 -0.73 17.82
N ALA A 451 46.65 0.41 17.31
CA ALA A 451 45.85 1.36 18.09
C ALA A 451 45.00 2.28 17.19
N ALA A 452 43.96 2.88 17.77
CA ALA A 452 43.33 4.06 17.23
C ALA A 452 44.14 5.27 17.71
N VAL A 453 44.50 6.17 16.78
CA VAL A 453 45.23 7.40 17.07
C VAL A 453 44.28 8.56 16.83
N ILE A 454 43.99 9.36 17.86
CA ILE A 454 43.34 10.67 17.68
C ILE A 454 44.45 11.71 17.58
N SER A 455 44.39 12.54 16.55
CA SER A 455 45.20 13.75 16.39
C SER A 455 44.29 14.97 16.58
N VAL A 456 44.77 15.97 17.32
CA VAL A 456 44.15 17.29 17.42
C VAL A 456 45.23 18.32 17.10
N TRP A 457 44.94 19.23 16.18
CA TRP A 457 45.93 20.21 15.68
C TRP A 457 45.73 21.56 16.36
N ALA A 458 46.80 22.15 16.90
CA ALA A 458 46.82 23.56 17.26
C ALA A 458 46.96 24.41 15.97
N ASP A 459 46.35 25.60 15.97
CA ASP A 459 46.12 26.42 14.76
C ASP A 459 47.31 26.52 13.78
N ARG A 460 47.26 25.72 12.71
CA ARG A 460 48.09 25.93 11.51
C ARG A 460 47.55 27.12 10.70
N MET A 461 47.84 28.32 11.21
CA MET A 461 47.73 29.64 10.56
C MET A 461 46.62 29.77 9.49
N ILE A 462 45.44 30.21 9.93
CA ILE A 462 44.50 30.86 9.00
C ILE A 462 45.22 32.07 8.37
N ALA A 463 45.27 32.14 7.05
CA ALA A 463 45.82 33.29 6.36
C ALA A 463 45.07 34.57 6.79
N ASN A 464 45.81 35.54 7.33
CA ASN A 464 45.35 36.80 7.95
C ASN A 464 44.86 36.73 9.42
N ALA A 465 45.14 35.67 10.18
CA ALA A 465 45.02 35.70 11.65
C ALA A 465 46.31 36.24 12.33
N PRO A 466 46.22 37.05 13.40
CA PRO A 466 47.38 37.44 14.20
C PRO A 466 48.07 36.24 14.86
N VAL A 467 49.40 36.27 14.95
CA VAL A 467 50.21 35.18 15.52
C VAL A 467 50.29 35.31 17.04
N GLY A 468 50.21 34.19 17.77
CA GLY A 468 50.82 34.12 19.11
C GLY A 468 50.07 33.47 20.27
N GLN A 469 48.91 32.82 20.07
CA GLN A 469 48.30 31.94 21.06
C GLN A 469 47.70 30.70 20.39
N ALA A 470 47.94 29.51 20.94
CA ALA A 470 47.16 28.33 20.58
C ALA A 470 45.76 28.50 21.17
N GLY A 471 44.71 28.42 20.33
CA GLY A 471 43.35 28.75 20.73
C GLY A 471 42.88 27.97 21.96
N SER A 472 42.29 28.65 22.93
CA SER A 472 41.73 28.03 24.15
C SER A 472 40.66 26.96 23.86
N GLY A 473 40.02 27.03 22.68
CA GLY A 473 39.13 26.00 22.17
C GLY A 473 39.79 24.64 21.95
N VAL A 474 41.03 24.60 21.44
CA VAL A 474 41.76 23.35 21.18
C VAL A 474 42.05 22.61 22.49
N PHE A 475 42.38 23.33 23.56
CA PHE A 475 42.57 22.72 24.88
C PHE A 475 41.25 22.24 25.52
N ALA A 476 40.13 22.90 25.27
CA ALA A 476 38.81 22.41 25.70
C ALA A 476 38.43 21.10 25.00
N LEU A 477 38.71 21.00 23.69
CA LEU A 477 38.57 19.76 22.91
C LEU A 477 39.48 18.63 23.44
N ILE A 478 40.75 18.91 23.71
CA ILE A 478 41.67 17.94 24.32
C ILE A 478 41.15 17.44 25.68
N GLN A 479 40.70 18.34 26.57
CA GLN A 479 40.15 17.95 27.87
C GLN A 479 38.85 17.14 27.75
N ALA A 480 37.99 17.42 26.78
CA ALA A 480 36.81 16.61 26.49
C ALA A 480 37.21 15.20 26.02
N ALA A 481 38.17 15.10 25.11
CA ALA A 481 38.64 13.82 24.58
C ALA A 481 39.41 13.00 25.63
N GLU A 482 40.18 13.61 26.53
CA GLU A 482 40.80 12.89 27.67
C GLU A 482 39.77 12.36 28.66
N ARG A 483 38.71 13.13 28.96
CA ARG A 483 37.62 12.71 29.85
C ARG A 483 36.96 11.44 29.29
N ALA A 484 36.57 11.47 28.02
CA ALA A 484 36.00 10.34 27.31
C ALA A 484 36.99 9.15 27.22
N ALA A 485 38.28 9.40 27.01
CA ALA A 485 39.30 8.35 26.93
C ALA A 485 39.53 7.61 28.27
N ARG A 486 39.30 8.27 29.40
CA ARG A 486 39.37 7.64 30.74
C ARG A 486 38.21 6.69 31.02
N ALA A 487 37.14 6.70 30.21
CA ALA A 487 36.07 5.71 30.25
C ALA A 487 36.40 4.41 29.48
N PHE A 488 37.53 4.34 28.78
CA PHE A 488 37.99 3.14 28.07
C PHE A 488 39.02 2.36 28.88
N SER A 489 39.10 1.05 28.62
CA SER A 489 40.18 0.20 29.13
C SER A 489 41.54 0.69 28.59
N HIS A 490 42.36 1.21 29.52
CA HIS A 490 43.69 1.74 29.23
C HIS A 490 44.76 1.04 30.09
N ARG A 491 46.02 1.14 29.68
CA ARG A 491 47.16 0.66 30.47
C ARG A 491 47.38 1.56 31.69
N SER A 492 48.08 1.07 32.71
CA SER A 492 48.46 1.86 33.89
C SER A 492 49.41 3.03 33.58
N ASP A 493 50.09 3.02 32.44
CA ASP A 493 50.96 4.10 31.94
C ASP A 493 50.25 5.09 30.99
N PHE A 494 48.91 5.07 30.92
CA PHE A 494 48.16 5.95 30.02
C PHE A 494 48.22 7.42 30.45
N SER A 495 48.95 8.23 29.68
CA SER A 495 49.24 9.64 29.98
C SER A 495 48.35 10.65 29.23
N GLY A 496 47.24 10.23 28.61
CA GLY A 496 46.39 11.13 27.82
C GLY A 496 47.02 11.59 26.50
N PHE A 497 46.81 12.86 26.13
CA PHE A 497 47.45 13.46 24.95
C PHE A 497 48.91 13.85 25.22
N HIS A 498 49.74 13.74 24.19
CA HIS A 498 51.09 14.30 24.17
C HIS A 498 51.30 15.16 22.91
N GLU A 499 52.00 16.28 23.05
CA GLU A 499 52.45 17.07 21.91
C GLU A 499 53.45 16.24 21.08
N VAL A 500 53.36 16.33 19.76
CA VAL A 500 54.34 15.80 18.81
C VAL A 500 55.28 16.95 18.42
N PRO A 501 56.56 16.96 18.89
CA PRO A 501 57.44 18.11 18.75
C PRO A 501 57.58 18.61 17.31
N GLY A 502 57.46 19.93 17.14
CA GLY A 502 57.62 20.61 15.85
C GLY A 502 56.46 20.44 14.86
N ARG A 503 55.31 19.89 15.28
CA ARG A 503 54.16 19.67 14.37
C ARG A 503 52.95 20.58 14.63
N GLY A 504 52.80 21.11 15.84
CA GLY A 504 51.55 21.73 16.29
C GLY A 504 50.42 20.72 16.44
N GLU A 505 50.77 19.49 16.87
CA GLU A 505 49.88 18.33 16.86
C GLU A 505 49.90 17.66 18.24
N TRP A 506 48.74 17.45 18.83
CA TRP A 506 48.56 16.66 20.05
C TRP A 506 48.01 15.30 19.65
N ARG A 507 48.62 14.22 20.14
CA ARG A 507 48.19 12.84 19.84
C ARG A 507 47.83 12.06 21.08
N MET A 508 46.78 11.25 20.96
CA MET A 508 46.38 10.26 21.95
C MET A 508 46.23 8.90 21.26
N LYS A 509 46.67 7.82 21.90
CA LYS A 509 46.56 6.44 21.39
C LYS A 509 45.69 5.61 22.31
N LEU A 510 44.70 4.91 21.76
CA LEU A 510 43.85 3.98 22.51
C LEU A 510 43.79 2.62 21.81
N ALA A 511 44.02 1.56 22.59
CA ALA A 511 43.73 0.18 22.17
C ALA A 511 42.22 -0.09 22.24
N GLY A 512 41.55 0.24 23.36
CA GLY A 512 40.11 0.03 23.51
C GLY A 512 39.24 0.74 22.45
N LEU A 513 39.67 1.91 21.95
CA LEU A 513 38.99 2.60 20.85
C LEU A 513 39.20 1.92 19.49
N ARG A 514 40.37 1.29 19.25
CA ARG A 514 40.58 0.41 18.10
C ARG A 514 39.64 -0.79 18.18
N ASP A 515 39.56 -1.43 19.35
CA ASP A 515 38.74 -2.62 19.55
C ASP A 515 37.26 -2.31 19.39
N LEU A 516 36.81 -1.14 19.85
CA LEU A 516 35.46 -0.64 19.58
C LEU A 516 35.23 -0.35 18.09
N ALA A 517 36.17 0.32 17.42
CA ALA A 517 36.07 0.61 15.99
C ALA A 517 36.03 -0.68 15.14
N PHE A 518 36.83 -1.69 15.50
CA PHE A 518 36.81 -3.02 14.87
C PHE A 518 35.50 -3.78 15.17
N LYS A 519 34.98 -3.73 16.42
CA LYS A 519 33.67 -4.29 16.78
C LYS A 519 32.53 -3.68 15.94
N LEU A 520 32.65 -2.39 15.61
CA LEU A 520 31.71 -1.65 14.75
C LEU A 520 31.94 -1.84 13.25
N GLY A 521 32.93 -2.63 12.82
CA GLY A 521 33.20 -2.94 11.41
C GLY A 521 34.05 -1.91 10.66
N MET A 522 34.80 -1.04 11.34
CA MET A 522 35.84 -0.21 10.71
C MET A 522 37.13 -1.01 10.50
N GLU A 523 37.89 -0.68 9.46
CA GLU A 523 39.20 -1.30 9.17
C GLU A 523 40.31 -0.24 9.03
N PRO A 524 41.59 -0.60 9.23
CA PRO A 524 42.71 0.31 8.97
C PRO A 524 42.74 0.77 7.51
N GLY A 525 42.46 2.06 7.27
CA GLY A 525 42.31 2.64 5.94
C GLY A 525 40.86 2.79 5.45
N ARG A 526 39.87 2.24 6.16
CA ARG A 526 38.43 2.33 5.86
C ARG A 526 37.64 2.71 7.12
N LYS A 527 37.67 4.01 7.45
CA LYS A 527 36.96 4.62 8.59
C LYS A 527 35.51 5.00 8.23
N ALA A 528 34.74 4.05 7.69
CA ALA A 528 33.36 4.33 7.28
C ALA A 528 32.42 4.43 8.50
N ILE A 529 31.34 5.20 8.38
CA ILE A 529 30.16 5.04 9.24
C ILE A 529 29.46 3.75 8.79
N THR A 530 29.21 2.84 9.73
CA THR A 530 28.67 1.50 9.43
C THR A 530 27.21 1.37 9.85
N PRO A 531 26.46 0.40 9.31
CA PRO A 531 25.11 0.08 9.80
C PRO A 531 25.05 -0.26 11.29
N ALA A 532 26.14 -0.74 11.90
CA ALA A 532 26.22 -0.92 13.35
C ALA A 532 26.15 0.42 14.08
N MET A 533 26.88 1.44 13.61
CA MET A 533 26.88 2.79 14.18
C MET A 533 25.54 3.52 13.98
N GLU A 534 24.84 3.28 12.88
CA GLU A 534 23.51 3.88 12.66
C GLU A 534 22.42 3.29 13.56
N ARG A 535 22.61 2.11 14.17
CA ARG A 535 21.66 1.48 15.11
C ARG A 535 21.82 1.97 16.55
N GLU A 536 22.92 2.65 16.87
CA GLU A 536 23.29 3.06 18.22
C GLU A 536 22.50 4.25 18.75
N SER A 537 22.64 4.51 20.05
CA SER A 537 21.80 5.42 20.83
C SER A 537 21.78 6.87 20.31
N SER A 538 20.70 7.59 20.65
CA SER A 538 20.60 9.04 20.39
C SER A 538 21.72 9.85 21.08
N ASP A 539 22.28 9.35 22.18
CA ASP A 539 23.42 9.92 22.88
C ASP A 539 24.75 9.63 22.17
N PHE A 540 24.94 8.41 21.66
CA PHE A 540 26.04 8.06 20.75
C PHE A 540 26.00 8.95 19.49
N TYR A 541 24.82 9.16 18.90
CA TYR A 541 24.62 10.08 17.78
C TYR A 541 25.07 11.51 18.13
N GLU A 542 24.57 12.08 19.22
CA GLU A 542 24.92 13.44 19.66
C GLU A 542 26.42 13.59 19.98
N GLY A 543 27.06 12.53 20.52
CA GLY A 543 28.49 12.46 20.77
C GLY A 543 29.33 12.32 19.49
N PHE A 544 29.01 11.34 18.65
CA PHE A 544 29.70 11.05 17.39
C PHE A 544 29.67 12.23 16.44
N LEU A 545 28.50 12.86 16.29
CA LEU A 545 28.36 14.06 15.48
C LEU A 545 29.18 15.20 16.08
N ARG A 546 29.15 15.42 17.41
CA ARG A 546 30.01 16.44 18.06
C ARG A 546 31.49 16.20 17.75
N GLY A 547 31.97 14.97 17.88
CA GLY A 547 33.38 14.64 17.61
C GLY A 547 33.78 14.83 16.14
N LEU A 548 32.91 14.43 15.21
CA LEU A 548 33.15 14.59 13.78
C LEU A 548 33.09 16.06 13.34
N PHE A 549 32.20 16.87 13.93
CA PHE A 549 32.16 18.31 13.71
C PHE A 549 33.27 19.08 14.48
N ASP A 550 33.76 18.58 15.61
CA ASP A 550 34.93 19.13 16.31
C ASP A 550 36.23 18.92 15.51
N ALA A 551 36.36 17.82 14.75
CA ALA A 551 37.40 17.65 13.74
C ALA A 551 37.10 18.46 12.47
N ASP A 552 36.42 17.85 11.49
CA ASP A 552 36.21 18.35 10.12
C ASP A 552 35.12 19.43 9.99
N GLY A 553 34.41 19.74 11.08
CA GLY A 553 33.31 20.70 11.10
C GLY A 553 33.76 22.15 11.28
N SER A 554 33.00 23.08 10.70
CA SER A 554 33.30 24.52 10.75
C SER A 554 32.05 25.42 10.83
N VAL A 555 32.15 26.52 11.58
CA VAL A 555 31.10 27.55 11.70
C VAL A 555 31.37 28.68 10.71
N GLN A 556 30.69 28.65 9.57
CA GLN A 556 30.91 29.56 8.44
C GLN A 556 29.79 30.59 8.28
N GLY A 557 30.10 31.65 7.53
CA GLY A 557 29.14 32.68 7.14
C GLY A 557 29.17 33.94 8.01
N THR A 558 28.20 34.83 7.77
CA THR A 558 27.97 36.11 8.48
C THR A 558 26.49 36.47 8.38
N GLN A 559 26.01 37.39 9.22
CA GLN A 559 24.60 37.84 9.20
C GLN A 559 24.09 38.25 7.80
N LYS A 560 24.95 38.84 6.96
CA LYS A 560 24.61 39.26 5.58
C LYS A 560 24.66 38.11 4.55
N LYS A 561 25.40 37.03 4.82
CA LYS A 561 25.55 35.88 3.90
C LYS A 561 24.82 34.62 4.35
N GLY A 562 24.10 34.69 5.48
CA GLY A 562 23.65 33.51 6.21
C GLY A 562 24.80 32.89 7.02
N ILE A 563 24.44 32.21 8.11
CA ILE A 563 25.34 31.42 8.96
C ILE A 563 25.04 29.94 8.72
N SER A 564 26.08 29.10 8.75
CA SER A 564 25.97 27.67 8.52
C SER A 564 27.04 26.89 9.28
N VAL A 565 26.66 25.78 9.91
CA VAL A 565 27.59 24.74 10.32
C VAL A 565 27.81 23.81 9.12
N ARG A 566 29.07 23.44 8.84
CA ARG A 566 29.42 22.60 7.67
C ARG A 566 30.40 21.51 8.03
N LEU A 567 30.24 20.35 7.41
CA LEU A 567 31.16 19.21 7.43
C LEU A 567 31.64 18.95 6.00
N ALA A 568 32.95 18.96 5.76
CA ALA A 568 33.53 18.63 4.46
C ALA A 568 34.06 17.20 4.47
N GLN A 569 33.77 16.40 3.44
CA GLN A 569 34.28 15.03 3.30
C GLN A 569 34.57 14.65 1.85
N SER A 570 35.48 13.69 1.68
CA SER A 570 35.76 13.06 0.37
C SER A 570 35.00 11.76 0.11
N ASP A 571 34.22 11.31 1.09
CA ASP A 571 33.38 10.12 1.04
C ASP A 571 31.90 10.52 1.12
N LEU A 572 31.18 10.34 0.02
CA LEU A 572 29.77 10.74 -0.08
C LEU A 572 28.83 9.86 0.79
N PRO A 573 28.98 8.51 0.85
CA PRO A 573 28.19 7.67 1.75
C PRO A 573 28.33 8.04 3.23
N CYS A 574 29.51 8.50 3.67
CA CYS A 574 29.69 9.06 5.02
C CYS A 574 28.79 10.29 5.25
N LEU A 575 28.70 11.22 4.30
CA LEU A 575 27.78 12.36 4.42
C LEU A 575 26.30 11.95 4.36
N GLU A 576 25.94 10.95 3.55
CA GLU A 576 24.57 10.42 3.49
C GLU A 576 24.17 9.76 4.83
N ALA A 577 25.08 9.05 5.47
CA ALA A 577 24.89 8.52 6.83
C ALA A 577 24.77 9.65 7.86
N VAL A 578 25.68 10.64 7.86
CA VAL A 578 25.57 11.83 8.74
C VAL A 578 24.24 12.57 8.52
N GLN A 579 23.75 12.67 7.29
CA GLN A 579 22.47 13.30 6.98
C GLN A 579 21.27 12.52 7.54
N ARG A 580 21.25 11.18 7.45
CA ARG A 580 20.26 10.35 8.14
C ARG A 580 20.35 10.54 9.65
N MET A 581 21.58 10.51 10.21
CA MET A 581 21.79 10.69 11.64
C MET A 581 21.29 12.04 12.15
N LEU A 582 21.51 13.12 11.40
CA LEU A 582 21.03 14.46 11.72
C LEU A 582 19.51 14.57 11.61
N LEU A 583 18.89 14.02 10.56
CA LEU A 583 17.43 14.09 10.37
C LEU A 583 16.68 13.46 11.55
N ARG A 584 17.15 12.30 12.01
CA ARG A 584 16.61 11.56 13.18
C ARG A 584 16.75 12.30 14.51
N LEU A 585 17.64 13.30 14.59
CA LEU A 585 17.76 14.20 15.75
C LEU A 585 16.93 15.49 15.63
N GLY A 586 16.12 15.65 14.58
CA GLY A 586 15.38 16.88 14.28
C GLY A 586 16.21 17.93 13.52
N ILE A 587 17.24 17.52 12.78
CA ILE A 587 18.19 18.43 12.11
C ILE A 587 18.22 18.12 10.60
N ALA A 588 17.42 18.86 9.81
CA ALA A 588 17.52 18.79 8.36
C ALA A 588 18.86 19.37 7.87
N SER A 589 19.42 18.78 6.81
CA SER A 589 20.73 19.18 6.26
C SER A 589 20.81 18.97 4.75
N THR A 590 21.75 19.66 4.09
CA THR A 590 21.93 19.66 2.63
C THR A 590 23.36 19.25 2.26
N ILE A 591 23.52 18.18 1.49
CA ILE A 591 24.78 17.71 0.91
C ILE A 591 25.00 18.40 -0.45
N TYR A 592 26.09 19.16 -0.57
CA TYR A 592 26.56 19.72 -1.83
C TYR A 592 27.71 18.87 -2.38
N PRO A 593 27.48 18.00 -3.37
CA PRO A 593 28.54 17.20 -3.97
C PRO A 593 29.52 18.06 -4.78
N ASN A 594 30.78 17.60 -4.88
CA ASN A 594 31.81 18.21 -5.73
C ASN A 594 32.06 19.71 -5.48
N ARG A 595 31.86 20.19 -4.24
CA ARG A 595 32.17 21.55 -3.78
C ARG A 595 33.61 21.97 -4.06
N ARG A 596 34.54 21.02 -4.08
CA ARG A 596 35.90 21.16 -4.63
C ARG A 596 36.12 19.93 -5.51
N LEU A 597 36.58 20.13 -6.75
CA LEU A 597 36.83 19.03 -7.68
C LEU A 597 38.06 18.21 -7.29
N ALA A 598 38.16 17.00 -7.81
CA ALA A 598 39.38 16.20 -7.73
C ALA A 598 40.52 16.88 -8.52
N GLY A 599 41.77 16.69 -8.10
CA GLY A 599 42.93 17.36 -8.69
C GLY A 599 44.21 17.14 -7.88
N LYS A 600 45.20 18.01 -8.06
CA LYS A 600 46.45 18.00 -7.27
C LYS A 600 46.48 19.16 -6.30
N ALA A 601 46.68 18.86 -5.02
CA ALA A 601 46.84 19.84 -3.95
C ALA A 601 48.18 19.66 -3.24
N VAL A 602 48.76 20.78 -2.78
CA VAL A 602 49.90 20.75 -1.86
C VAL A 602 49.35 20.65 -0.44
N LEU A 603 49.53 19.50 0.19
CA LEU A 603 49.02 19.18 1.53
C LEU A 603 50.18 18.88 2.50
N PRO A 604 49.97 18.94 3.83
CA PRO A 604 50.96 18.53 4.81
C PRO A 604 51.47 17.10 4.57
N ASP A 605 52.78 16.89 4.66
CA ASP A 605 53.42 15.61 4.30
C ASP A 605 53.38 14.53 5.40
N GLY A 606 52.70 14.81 6.51
CA GLY A 606 52.67 13.96 7.71
C GLY A 606 54.00 13.90 8.49
N LYS A 607 55.02 14.68 8.10
CA LYS A 607 56.32 14.78 8.77
C LYS A 607 56.62 16.18 9.32
N GLY A 608 56.05 17.22 8.70
CA GLY A 608 56.08 18.61 9.15
C GLY A 608 56.01 19.61 7.99
N GLY A 609 56.53 19.21 6.82
CA GLY A 609 56.52 19.98 5.58
C GLY A 609 55.23 19.80 4.77
N VAL A 610 55.34 20.01 3.46
CA VAL A 610 54.24 19.85 2.50
C VAL A 610 54.70 19.08 1.25
N LYS A 611 53.76 18.38 0.62
CA LYS A 611 53.99 17.61 -0.61
C LYS A 611 52.76 17.69 -1.52
N GLY A 612 52.96 17.53 -2.83
CA GLY A 612 51.84 17.36 -3.77
C GLY A 612 51.19 15.98 -3.62
N TYR A 613 49.86 15.97 -3.48
CA TYR A 613 49.02 14.77 -3.46
C TYR A 613 47.89 14.89 -4.48
N ASP A 614 47.51 13.76 -5.08
CA ASP A 614 46.26 13.64 -5.82
C ASP A 614 45.09 13.55 -4.82
N THR A 615 44.20 14.52 -4.86
CA THR A 615 43.06 14.65 -3.94
C THR A 615 41.76 14.25 -4.63
N LYS A 616 40.96 13.41 -3.96
CA LYS A 616 39.55 13.17 -4.30
C LYS A 616 38.74 14.48 -4.25
N ALA A 617 37.62 14.50 -4.96
CA ALA A 617 36.62 15.56 -4.83
C ALA A 617 36.14 15.69 -3.38
N GLN A 618 35.75 16.90 -3.00
CA GLN A 618 35.21 17.21 -1.68
C GLN A 618 33.76 17.61 -1.79
N HIS A 619 32.94 17.03 -0.93
CA HIS A 619 31.51 17.23 -0.77
C HIS A 619 31.32 18.00 0.55
N GLU A 620 30.33 18.89 0.67
CA GLU A 620 30.03 19.58 1.94
C GLU A 620 28.59 19.33 2.37
N LEU A 621 28.39 18.72 3.54
CA LEU A 621 27.11 18.72 4.24
C LEU A 621 26.96 20.02 5.02
N VAL A 622 25.78 20.64 4.93
CA VAL A 622 25.50 21.98 5.46
C VAL A 622 24.23 21.97 6.30
N ILE A 623 24.33 22.52 7.51
CA ILE A 623 23.23 22.77 8.43
C ILE A 623 23.00 24.29 8.46
N SER A 624 21.74 24.73 8.34
CA SER A 624 21.37 26.16 8.33
C SER A 624 19.92 26.38 8.81
N GLY A 625 19.51 27.64 9.01
CA GLY A 625 18.17 27.96 9.51
C GLY A 625 17.96 27.51 10.97
N ALA A 626 16.71 27.25 11.36
CA ALA A 626 16.39 26.81 12.73
C ALA A 626 17.15 25.55 13.18
N ASN A 627 17.56 24.68 12.25
CA ASN A 627 18.40 23.52 12.51
C ASN A 627 19.70 23.86 13.26
N LEU A 628 20.21 25.10 13.14
CA LEU A 628 21.37 25.57 13.89
C LEU A 628 21.12 25.69 15.40
N HIS A 629 19.89 26.03 15.82
CA HIS A 629 19.54 26.05 17.25
C HIS A 629 19.43 24.62 17.80
N VAL A 630 18.83 23.70 17.02
CA VAL A 630 18.76 22.27 17.39
C VAL A 630 20.17 21.66 17.45
N PHE A 631 21.02 21.94 16.45
CA PHE A 631 22.43 21.55 16.47
C PHE A 631 23.16 22.13 17.68
N ASN A 632 23.03 23.43 17.99
CA ASN A 632 23.71 24.04 19.13
C ASN A 632 23.25 23.45 20.48
N LYS A 633 21.97 23.07 20.60
CA LYS A 633 21.38 22.48 21.82
C LYS A 633 21.75 21.01 22.00
N ARG A 634 21.65 20.19 20.94
CA ARG A 634 21.85 18.73 21.00
C ARG A 634 23.32 18.32 20.79
N ILE A 635 24.00 18.96 19.84
CA ILE A 635 25.34 18.57 19.36
C ILE A 635 26.37 19.60 19.81
N GLY A 636 26.44 20.78 19.20
CA GLY A 636 27.42 21.82 19.49
C GLY A 636 28.86 21.39 19.21
N PHE A 637 29.82 22.09 19.82
CA PHE A 637 31.26 21.82 19.72
C PHE A 637 31.90 21.73 21.13
N SER A 638 32.93 20.90 21.27
CA SER A 638 33.83 20.88 22.43
C SER A 638 34.98 21.88 22.27
N ASP A 639 35.34 22.19 21.02
CA ASP A 639 36.16 23.35 20.69
C ASP A 639 35.40 24.62 21.09
N SER A 640 35.83 25.24 22.20
CA SER A 640 35.16 26.42 22.73
C SER A 640 35.25 27.65 21.82
N ALA A 641 36.20 27.70 20.88
CA ALA A 641 36.25 28.76 19.86
C ALA A 641 35.22 28.51 18.75
N LYS A 642 35.02 27.26 18.32
CA LYS A 642 33.89 26.90 17.42
C LYS A 642 32.53 27.14 18.13
N GLN A 643 32.41 26.74 19.40
CA GLN A 643 31.16 26.90 20.17
C GLN A 643 30.81 28.38 20.41
N GLN A 644 31.73 29.17 20.97
CA GLN A 644 31.50 30.61 21.18
C GLN A 644 31.23 31.35 19.86
N ARG A 645 31.88 30.93 18.76
CA ARG A 645 31.60 31.47 17.43
C ARG A 645 30.18 31.16 16.97
N LEU A 646 29.68 29.94 17.19
CA LEU A 646 28.28 29.59 16.88
C LEU A 646 27.33 30.40 17.75
N GLU A 647 27.52 30.41 19.06
CA GLU A 647 26.66 31.12 20.02
C GLU A 647 26.61 32.64 19.77
N HIS A 648 27.76 33.28 19.54
CA HIS A 648 27.82 34.71 19.19
C HIS A 648 27.09 35.00 17.87
N LEU A 649 27.27 34.15 16.84
CA LEU A 649 26.60 34.31 15.56
C LEU A 649 25.09 34.03 15.65
N LEU A 650 24.64 33.16 16.54
CA LEU A 650 23.22 32.91 16.81
C LEU A 650 22.58 34.04 17.64
N GLY A 651 23.25 34.50 18.70
CA GLY A 651 22.78 35.60 19.55
C GLY A 651 22.73 36.96 18.85
N ALA A 652 23.53 37.16 17.80
CA ALA A 652 23.51 38.37 16.98
C ALA A 652 22.36 38.42 15.93
N TYR A 653 21.44 37.45 15.91
CA TYR A 653 20.22 37.52 15.08
C TYR A 653 19.13 38.39 15.75
N SER A 654 18.79 39.52 15.12
CA SER A 654 17.70 40.42 15.55
C SER A 654 16.28 39.90 15.23
N ARG A 655 16.15 38.71 14.64
CA ARG A 655 14.89 38.04 14.31
C ARG A 655 15.07 36.53 14.47
N LYS A 656 14.03 35.82 14.95
CA LYS A 656 14.05 34.35 15.01
C LYS A 656 14.39 33.75 13.63
N LEU A 657 15.21 32.70 13.61
CA LEU A 657 15.53 31.95 12.40
C LEU A 657 14.29 31.32 11.77
N ASN A 658 14.32 31.13 10.46
CA ASN A 658 13.24 30.45 9.72
C ASN A 658 13.07 29.02 10.25
N ARG A 659 11.85 28.68 10.67
CA ARG A 659 11.43 27.33 11.09
C ARG A 659 11.70 26.32 9.97
N GLU A 660 12.35 25.21 10.32
CA GLU A 660 12.50 24.07 9.41
C GLU A 660 11.14 23.44 9.11
N ARG A 661 10.98 22.95 7.88
CA ARG A 661 9.74 22.41 7.34
C ARG A 661 9.84 20.92 7.00
N PHE A 662 11.03 20.33 7.04
CA PHE A 662 11.27 18.90 6.77
C PHE A 662 10.80 18.51 5.36
N VAL A 663 11.39 19.19 4.36
CA VAL A 663 11.00 19.07 2.95
C VAL A 663 12.24 18.94 2.06
N ALA A 664 12.27 17.93 1.18
CA ALA A 664 13.44 17.60 0.35
C ALA A 664 13.14 17.54 -1.16
N GLU A 665 13.73 18.43 -1.94
CA GLU A 665 13.58 18.63 -3.37
C GLU A 665 14.25 17.50 -4.18
N VAL A 666 13.49 16.52 -4.70
CA VAL A 666 14.04 15.40 -5.49
C VAL A 666 15.02 15.87 -6.58
N ALA A 667 16.09 15.13 -6.83
CA ALA A 667 17.06 15.39 -7.87
C ALA A 667 16.77 14.52 -9.11
N SER A 668 16.36 13.27 -8.87
CA SER A 668 16.24 12.23 -9.88
C SER A 668 15.38 11.07 -9.37
N ILE A 669 14.76 10.36 -10.31
CA ILE A 669 14.37 8.97 -10.15
C ILE A 669 15.11 8.17 -11.22
N LEU A 670 15.80 7.13 -10.79
CA LEU A 670 16.61 6.26 -11.66
C LEU A 670 16.17 4.80 -11.46
N PRO A 671 16.10 3.99 -12.53
CA PRO A 671 16.05 2.53 -12.39
C PRO A 671 17.30 2.04 -11.64
N ASP A 672 17.11 1.16 -10.66
CA ASP A 672 18.12 0.82 -9.66
C ASP A 672 18.19 -0.70 -9.40
N GLY A 673 18.10 -1.45 -10.51
CA GLY A 673 18.16 -2.90 -10.54
C GLY A 673 16.83 -3.59 -10.22
N ARG A 674 16.93 -4.86 -9.84
CA ARG A 674 15.82 -5.64 -9.29
C ARG A 674 16.22 -6.10 -7.89
N GLU A 675 15.29 -6.05 -6.96
CA GLU A 675 15.51 -6.56 -5.61
C GLU A 675 14.24 -7.12 -4.98
N ASP A 676 14.46 -7.94 -3.96
CA ASP A 676 13.52 -8.30 -2.93
C ASP A 676 12.83 -7.04 -2.42
N VAL A 677 11.51 -7.06 -2.41
CA VAL A 677 10.72 -6.02 -1.77
C VAL A 677 9.66 -6.65 -0.88
N PHE A 678 9.31 -5.96 0.18
CA PHE A 678 8.59 -6.32 1.40
C PHE A 678 7.27 -5.50 1.51
N ASP A 679 6.68 -5.29 2.67
CA ASP A 679 5.73 -4.21 3.00
C ASP A 679 5.56 -4.24 4.51
N VAL A 680 4.93 -3.24 5.08
CA VAL A 680 4.59 -3.23 6.50
C VAL A 680 3.17 -2.76 6.69
N GLN A 681 2.42 -3.52 7.48
CA GLN A 681 1.17 -3.02 8.03
C GLN A 681 1.55 -2.10 9.20
N VAL A 682 1.39 -0.79 8.98
CA VAL A 682 1.42 0.26 10.01
C VAL A 682 -0.06 0.66 10.17
N PRO A 683 -0.86 -0.10 10.97
CA PRO A 683 -2.31 -0.24 10.74
C PRO A 683 -3.17 1.01 11.00
N GLY A 684 -3.13 1.99 10.09
CA GLY A 684 -4.05 3.14 10.13
C GLY A 684 -3.63 4.40 9.37
N ILE A 685 -2.64 5.16 9.87
CA ILE A 685 -2.00 6.24 9.09
C ILE A 685 -1.39 5.70 7.79
N ASN A 686 -1.17 4.37 7.74
CA ASN A 686 -0.62 3.62 6.62
C ASN A 686 0.69 4.25 6.12
N THR A 687 1.56 4.63 7.07
CA THR A 687 2.94 5.07 6.78
C THR A 687 3.98 4.69 7.81
N PHE A 688 5.18 4.46 7.30
CA PHE A 688 6.44 4.24 8.02
C PHE A 688 7.53 5.22 7.54
N ASP A 689 8.64 5.32 8.28
CA ASP A 689 9.88 5.98 7.81
C ASP A 689 10.64 5.07 6.84
N GLY A 690 10.84 5.53 5.61
CA GLY A 690 11.75 4.93 4.64
C GLY A 690 12.90 5.88 4.32
N ASN A 691 14.06 5.68 4.95
CA ASN A 691 15.25 6.55 4.84
C ASN A 691 14.98 8.03 5.17
N GLY A 692 14.02 8.35 6.03
CA GLY A 692 13.56 9.72 6.27
C GLY A 692 12.29 10.12 5.52
N LEU A 693 11.64 9.24 4.74
CA LEU A 693 10.49 9.54 3.87
C LEU A 693 9.26 8.69 4.21
N HIS A 694 8.05 9.27 4.21
CA HIS A 694 6.76 8.59 4.43
C HIS A 694 6.33 7.66 3.26
N ALA A 695 5.74 6.46 3.49
CA ALA A 695 5.39 5.44 2.45
C ALA A 695 4.23 4.40 2.75
N HIS A 696 3.43 3.86 1.76
CA HIS A 696 2.06 3.22 1.90
C HIS A 696 1.61 2.01 0.98
N ASN A 697 0.71 1.10 1.43
CA ASN A 697 0.20 -0.19 0.82
C ASN A 697 -0.98 -0.15 -0.25
N CYS A 698 -1.56 -1.31 -0.71
CA CYS A 698 -2.60 -1.52 -1.80
C CYS A 698 -3.37 -2.92 -1.82
N GLY A 699 -4.51 -3.09 -2.58
CA GLY A 699 -5.23 -4.39 -2.85
C GLY A 699 -6.48 -4.37 -3.84
N GLU A 700 -7.02 -5.53 -4.35
CA GLU A 700 -8.27 -5.64 -5.21
C GLU A 700 -9.11 -7.01 -5.23
N GLN A 701 -9.61 -7.59 -6.38
CA GLN A 701 -10.88 -8.41 -6.58
C GLN A 701 -10.83 -9.97 -6.93
N PRO A 702 -11.97 -10.77 -6.93
CA PRO A 702 -12.07 -12.25 -7.17
C PRO A 702 -12.64 -12.78 -8.54
N LEU A 703 -12.24 -14.01 -8.98
CA LEU A 703 -12.50 -14.61 -10.33
C LEU A 703 -12.53 -16.18 -10.35
N PRO A 704 -13.06 -16.87 -11.39
CA PRO A 704 -12.99 -18.34 -11.57
C PRO A 704 -11.61 -18.86 -12.02
N PRO A 705 -11.38 -20.19 -12.04
CA PRO A 705 -10.16 -20.78 -12.61
C PRO A 705 -9.84 -20.29 -14.02
N TYR A 706 -8.60 -19.81 -14.21
CA TYR A 706 -8.12 -19.09 -15.42
C TYR A 706 -8.89 -17.80 -15.78
N GLY A 707 -9.81 -17.33 -14.94
CA GLY A 707 -10.60 -16.13 -15.17
C GLY A 707 -9.76 -14.86 -15.21
N ALA A 708 -10.27 -13.84 -15.90
CA ALA A 708 -9.61 -12.56 -16.15
C ALA A 708 -10.43 -11.37 -15.63
N CYS A 709 -9.76 -10.45 -14.92
CA CYS A 709 -10.33 -9.20 -14.38
C CYS A 709 -10.16 -8.06 -15.39
N LEU A 710 -11.14 -7.95 -16.28
CA LEU A 710 -11.31 -6.86 -17.24
C LEU A 710 -12.22 -5.79 -16.62
N LEU A 711 -11.72 -4.58 -16.35
CA LEU A 711 -12.44 -3.56 -15.57
C LEU A 711 -12.60 -2.22 -16.28
N GLY A 712 -13.63 -1.49 -15.84
CA GLY A 712 -13.88 -0.09 -16.17
C GLY A 712 -14.65 0.61 -15.05
N SER A 713 -14.69 1.94 -15.06
CA SER A 713 -15.49 2.71 -14.10
C SER A 713 -16.13 3.94 -14.74
N VAL A 714 -17.41 4.16 -14.48
CA VAL A 714 -18.12 5.39 -14.88
C VAL A 714 -17.99 6.44 -13.77
N ASN A 715 -17.58 7.66 -14.11
CA ASN A 715 -17.51 8.77 -13.15
C ASN A 715 -18.90 9.38 -12.89
N LEU A 716 -19.50 9.13 -11.72
CA LEU A 716 -20.86 9.61 -11.43
C LEU A 716 -21.00 11.14 -11.39
N THR A 717 -19.92 11.88 -11.13
CA THR A 717 -19.99 13.35 -11.01
C THR A 717 -20.30 14.04 -12.33
N LYS A 718 -20.10 13.35 -13.47
CA LYS A 718 -20.39 13.80 -14.84
C LYS A 718 -21.88 13.90 -15.18
N PHE A 719 -22.76 13.42 -14.30
CA PHE A 719 -24.20 13.35 -14.55
C PHE A 719 -25.02 14.16 -13.55
N VAL A 720 -24.41 14.87 -12.59
CA VAL A 720 -25.18 15.74 -11.68
C VAL A 720 -25.42 17.09 -12.35
N ARG A 721 -26.68 17.54 -12.38
CA ARG A 721 -27.13 18.83 -12.94
C ARG A 721 -27.71 19.71 -11.83
N ASP A 722 -27.55 21.03 -11.96
CA ASP A 722 -27.85 22.05 -10.93
C ASP A 722 -27.38 21.66 -9.49
N PRO A 723 -26.13 21.20 -9.31
CA PRO A 723 -25.65 20.62 -8.05
C PRO A 723 -25.70 21.62 -6.89
N PHE A 724 -25.85 21.10 -5.67
CA PHE A 724 -25.94 21.85 -4.41
C PHE A 724 -27.12 22.83 -4.30
N THR A 725 -28.17 22.63 -5.11
CA THR A 725 -29.40 23.43 -5.06
C THR A 725 -30.62 22.54 -4.87
N ASP A 726 -31.77 23.11 -4.52
CA ASP A 726 -33.07 22.41 -4.43
C ASP A 726 -33.55 21.81 -5.78
N LYS A 727 -32.78 22.01 -6.86
CA LYS A 727 -33.00 21.45 -8.21
C LYS A 727 -31.95 20.42 -8.61
N ALA A 728 -31.03 20.06 -7.70
CA ALA A 728 -29.97 19.10 -7.99
C ALA A 728 -30.57 17.74 -8.38
N HIS A 729 -30.19 17.24 -9.55
CA HIS A 729 -30.71 15.99 -10.08
C HIS A 729 -29.67 15.24 -10.92
N PHE A 730 -29.93 13.97 -11.20
CA PHE A 730 -29.03 13.10 -11.94
C PHE A 730 -29.54 12.90 -13.38
N ASP A 731 -28.63 13.02 -14.35
CA ASP A 731 -28.82 12.88 -15.78
C ASP A 731 -28.78 11.41 -16.20
N TRP A 732 -29.89 10.72 -15.93
CA TRP A 732 -30.06 9.30 -16.23
C TRP A 732 -29.97 8.98 -17.73
N GLU A 733 -30.24 9.94 -18.62
CA GLU A 733 -30.15 9.73 -20.07
C GLU A 733 -28.71 9.68 -20.54
N THR A 734 -27.90 10.69 -20.19
CA THR A 734 -26.47 10.72 -20.54
C THR A 734 -25.72 9.60 -19.83
N PHE A 735 -26.06 9.28 -18.57
CA PHE A 735 -25.49 8.13 -17.85
C PHE A 735 -25.70 6.82 -18.59
N ARG A 736 -26.95 6.49 -18.97
CA ARG A 736 -27.25 5.28 -19.74
C ARG A 736 -26.52 5.27 -21.09
N LYS A 737 -26.45 6.42 -21.79
CA LYS A 737 -25.72 6.50 -23.07
C LYS A 737 -24.21 6.24 -22.90
N VAL A 738 -23.59 6.72 -21.82
CA VAL A 738 -22.18 6.44 -21.50
C VAL A 738 -21.96 4.97 -21.16
N VAL A 739 -22.79 4.39 -20.28
CA VAL A 739 -22.78 2.94 -19.98
C VAL A 739 -22.93 2.11 -21.25
N ALA A 740 -23.90 2.44 -22.10
CA ALA A 740 -24.18 1.73 -23.34
C ALA A 740 -22.96 1.67 -24.28
N ILE A 741 -22.30 2.80 -24.53
CA ILE A 741 -21.12 2.85 -25.41
C ILE A 741 -19.91 2.18 -24.73
N PHE A 742 -19.71 2.39 -23.43
CA PHE A 742 -18.60 1.82 -22.68
C PHE A 742 -18.71 0.28 -22.55
N THR A 743 -19.92 -0.27 -22.56
CA THR A 743 -20.19 -1.72 -22.64
C THR A 743 -19.54 -2.33 -23.87
N ARG A 744 -19.69 -1.69 -25.04
CA ARG A 744 -19.05 -2.14 -26.30
C ARG A 744 -17.54 -1.93 -26.29
N MET A 745 -17.04 -0.85 -25.69
CA MET A 745 -15.60 -0.66 -25.50
C MET A 745 -14.98 -1.82 -24.71
N LEU A 746 -15.60 -2.24 -23.62
CA LEU A 746 -15.11 -3.36 -22.80
C LEU A 746 -15.22 -4.70 -23.56
N ASP A 747 -16.31 -4.96 -24.31
CA ASP A 747 -16.38 -6.13 -25.22
C ASP A 747 -15.21 -6.17 -26.23
N ASN A 748 -14.76 -5.01 -26.73
CA ASN A 748 -13.64 -4.94 -27.67
C ASN A 748 -12.27 -5.13 -26.99
N VAL A 749 -12.13 -4.87 -25.67
CA VAL A 749 -10.90 -5.17 -24.93
C VAL A 749 -10.66 -6.69 -24.86
N VAL A 750 -11.73 -7.50 -24.86
CA VAL A 750 -11.64 -8.97 -24.87
C VAL A 750 -10.79 -9.47 -26.05
N GLU A 751 -10.90 -8.85 -27.22
CA GLU A 751 -10.13 -9.22 -28.42
C GLU A 751 -8.65 -8.82 -28.33
N ILE A 752 -8.32 -7.79 -27.55
CA ILE A 752 -6.95 -7.27 -27.34
C ILE A 752 -6.42 -7.54 -25.91
N ASN A 753 -6.84 -8.65 -25.31
CA ASN A 753 -6.56 -8.98 -23.91
C ASN A 753 -5.05 -9.15 -23.59
N GLY A 754 -4.25 -9.67 -24.52
CA GLY A 754 -2.82 -9.91 -24.33
C GLY A 754 -2.45 -10.88 -23.19
N LEU A 755 -3.35 -11.78 -22.79
CA LEU A 755 -3.13 -12.77 -21.74
C LEU A 755 -2.14 -13.86 -22.21
N PRO A 756 -1.23 -14.34 -21.34
CA PRO A 756 -0.14 -15.25 -21.75
C PRO A 756 -0.58 -16.71 -21.88
N LEU A 757 -1.47 -17.22 -21.02
CA LEU A 757 -1.92 -18.61 -21.05
C LEU A 757 -3.07 -18.78 -22.05
N GLU A 758 -3.12 -19.93 -22.70
CA GLU A 758 -4.20 -20.24 -23.65
C GLU A 758 -5.52 -20.45 -22.93
N GLN A 759 -5.51 -21.10 -21.76
CA GLN A 759 -6.69 -21.30 -20.92
C GLN A 759 -7.32 -19.95 -20.47
N GLN A 760 -6.49 -18.94 -20.20
CA GLN A 760 -6.94 -17.58 -19.85
C GLN A 760 -7.58 -16.86 -21.05
N ARG A 761 -6.98 -16.99 -22.25
CA ARG A 761 -7.56 -16.49 -23.49
C ARG A 761 -8.89 -17.17 -23.80
N GLN A 762 -8.99 -18.48 -23.57
CA GLN A 762 -10.22 -19.25 -23.78
C GLN A 762 -11.32 -18.88 -22.76
N GLU A 763 -11.00 -18.66 -21.49
CA GLU A 763 -11.96 -18.20 -20.47
C GLU A 763 -12.59 -16.86 -20.88
N ILE A 764 -11.75 -15.86 -21.17
CA ILE A 764 -12.22 -14.52 -21.51
C ILE A 764 -12.93 -14.49 -22.87
N MET A 765 -12.49 -15.25 -23.88
CA MET A 765 -13.16 -15.30 -25.18
C MET A 765 -14.49 -16.06 -25.15
N ARG A 766 -14.61 -17.14 -24.36
CA ARG A 766 -15.81 -17.98 -24.27
C ARG A 766 -16.95 -17.35 -23.48
N LYS A 767 -16.63 -16.52 -22.47
CA LYS A 767 -17.60 -15.95 -21.51
C LYS A 767 -17.65 -14.42 -21.50
N ARG A 768 -16.62 -13.77 -22.07
CA ARG A 768 -16.53 -12.33 -22.38
C ARG A 768 -16.83 -11.39 -21.22
N ARG A 769 -16.41 -11.76 -20.01
CA ARG A 769 -16.65 -10.96 -18.80
C ARG A 769 -15.98 -9.59 -18.91
N HIS A 770 -16.69 -8.60 -18.41
CA HIS A 770 -16.10 -7.37 -17.89
C HIS A 770 -16.80 -6.95 -16.61
N GLY A 771 -16.12 -6.17 -15.79
CA GLY A 771 -16.63 -5.54 -14.60
C GLY A 771 -16.65 -4.02 -14.78
N MET A 772 -17.75 -3.49 -15.27
CA MET A 772 -18.03 -2.07 -15.20
C MET A 772 -18.49 -1.73 -13.78
N GLY A 773 -17.78 -0.81 -13.14
CA GLY A 773 -18.19 -0.20 -11.90
C GLY A 773 -18.45 1.29 -12.10
N PHE A 774 -18.49 2.00 -10.99
CA PHE A 774 -18.53 3.46 -10.97
C PHE A 774 -17.64 4.00 -9.85
N LEU A 775 -17.28 5.27 -9.98
CA LEU A 775 -16.52 6.04 -8.99
C LEU A 775 -17.17 7.40 -8.76
N GLY A 776 -16.79 8.06 -7.68
CA GLY A 776 -17.37 9.34 -7.30
C GLY A 776 -18.74 9.25 -6.64
N LEU A 777 -19.10 8.12 -5.99
CA LEU A 777 -20.39 7.99 -5.31
C LEU A 777 -20.56 9.02 -4.20
N GLY A 778 -19.58 9.14 -3.29
CA GLY A 778 -19.59 10.15 -2.22
C GLY A 778 -19.64 11.57 -2.78
N SER A 779 -18.87 11.84 -3.84
CA SER A 779 -18.89 13.13 -4.55
C SER A 779 -20.27 13.44 -5.14
N ALA A 780 -20.87 12.50 -5.87
CA ALA A 780 -22.17 12.69 -6.52
C ALA A 780 -23.31 12.85 -5.51
N LEU A 781 -23.31 12.07 -4.42
CA LEU A 781 -24.25 12.22 -3.30
C LEU A 781 -24.14 13.62 -2.67
N THR A 782 -22.92 14.08 -2.38
CA THR A 782 -22.66 15.44 -1.85
C THR A 782 -23.13 16.52 -2.84
N MET A 783 -22.90 16.35 -4.14
CA MET A 783 -23.39 17.26 -5.19
C MET A 783 -24.92 17.27 -5.33
N LEU A 784 -25.61 16.21 -4.90
CA LEU A 784 -27.07 16.11 -4.84
C LEU A 784 -27.64 16.58 -3.48
N GLY A 785 -26.80 17.00 -2.52
CA GLY A 785 -27.22 17.34 -1.16
C GLY A 785 -27.60 16.13 -0.29
N ILE A 786 -27.30 14.91 -0.74
CA ILE A 786 -27.68 13.66 -0.06
C ILE A 786 -26.55 13.24 0.88
N ARG A 787 -26.83 13.15 2.17
CA ARG A 787 -25.86 12.65 3.18
C ARG A 787 -25.51 11.18 2.91
N TYR A 788 -24.23 10.85 2.81
CA TYR A 788 -23.76 9.46 2.66
C TYR A 788 -24.20 8.60 3.86
N GLY A 789 -24.63 7.36 3.60
CA GLY A 789 -25.15 6.45 4.63
C GLY A 789 -26.56 6.79 5.14
N SER A 790 -27.31 7.65 4.44
CA SER A 790 -28.76 7.86 4.64
C SER A 790 -29.60 6.97 3.72
N GLU A 791 -30.87 6.76 4.03
CA GLU A 791 -31.81 5.96 3.22
C GLU A 791 -31.84 6.41 1.74
N ALA A 792 -31.97 7.71 1.47
CA ALA A 792 -31.90 8.27 0.12
C ALA A 792 -30.57 8.01 -0.60
N SER A 793 -29.45 7.88 0.14
CA SER A 793 -28.17 7.48 -0.45
C SER A 793 -28.11 5.98 -0.79
N LEU A 794 -28.83 5.13 -0.05
CA LEU A 794 -28.98 3.71 -0.36
C LEU A 794 -29.84 3.54 -1.62
N GLU A 795 -31.00 4.21 -1.68
CA GLU A 795 -31.87 4.22 -2.87
C GLU A 795 -31.13 4.70 -4.12
N PHE A 796 -30.36 5.79 -4.02
CA PHE A 796 -29.55 6.29 -5.12
C PHE A 796 -28.47 5.30 -5.55
N THR A 797 -27.76 4.69 -4.59
CA THR A 797 -26.70 3.70 -4.86
C THR A 797 -27.25 2.44 -5.53
N GLU A 798 -28.41 1.94 -5.08
CA GLU A 798 -29.10 0.83 -5.73
C GLU A 798 -29.51 1.22 -7.15
N ARG A 799 -30.15 2.38 -7.32
CA ARG A 799 -30.65 2.82 -8.63
C ARG A 799 -29.55 3.03 -9.66
N ILE A 800 -28.41 3.62 -9.28
CA ILE A 800 -27.24 3.74 -10.16
C ILE A 800 -26.76 2.36 -10.62
N SER A 801 -26.67 1.41 -9.70
CA SER A 801 -26.20 0.05 -9.97
C SER A 801 -27.17 -0.71 -10.89
N TYR A 802 -28.48 -0.58 -10.65
CA TYR A 802 -29.56 -1.12 -11.49
C TYR A 802 -29.56 -0.54 -12.92
N GLU A 803 -29.53 0.80 -13.06
CA GLU A 803 -29.55 1.47 -14.37
C GLU A 803 -28.29 1.12 -15.19
N MET A 804 -27.13 0.97 -14.53
CA MET A 804 -25.90 0.46 -15.15
C MET A 804 -26.07 -0.98 -15.62
N ALA A 805 -26.45 -1.90 -14.73
CA ALA A 805 -26.63 -3.32 -15.04
C ALA A 805 -27.61 -3.53 -16.20
N ARG A 806 -28.80 -2.91 -16.12
CA ARG A 806 -29.86 -3.06 -17.13
C ARG A 806 -29.41 -2.55 -18.50
N THR A 807 -28.81 -1.36 -18.56
CA THR A 807 -28.35 -0.76 -19.82
C THR A 807 -27.21 -1.55 -20.44
N GLY A 808 -26.33 -2.10 -19.61
CA GLY A 808 -25.34 -3.10 -20.02
C GLY A 808 -25.99 -4.27 -20.75
N TYR A 809 -26.93 -4.98 -20.11
CA TYR A 809 -27.58 -6.13 -20.74
C TYR A 809 -28.40 -5.80 -22.00
N GLN A 810 -29.02 -4.62 -22.06
CA GLN A 810 -29.68 -4.13 -23.27
C GLN A 810 -28.68 -3.99 -24.44
N VAL A 811 -27.50 -3.40 -24.22
CA VAL A 811 -26.44 -3.37 -25.25
C VAL A 811 -25.83 -4.74 -25.49
N GLY A 812 -25.77 -5.59 -24.47
CA GLY A 812 -25.33 -6.98 -24.58
C GLY A 812 -26.17 -7.80 -25.56
N ILE A 813 -27.48 -7.55 -25.63
CA ILE A 813 -28.39 -8.13 -26.63
C ILE A 813 -28.08 -7.60 -28.03
N GLU A 814 -27.94 -6.28 -28.21
CA GLU A 814 -27.66 -5.71 -29.55
C GLU A 814 -26.29 -6.16 -30.08
N LEU A 815 -25.29 -6.27 -29.20
CA LEU A 815 -24.00 -6.87 -29.53
C LEU A 815 -24.09 -8.37 -29.81
N ALA A 816 -25.02 -9.11 -29.21
CA ALA A 816 -25.28 -10.51 -29.55
C ALA A 816 -25.93 -10.65 -30.93
N LYS A 817 -26.89 -9.78 -31.26
CA LYS A 817 -27.51 -9.69 -32.59
C LYS A 817 -26.50 -9.33 -33.69
N GLU A 818 -25.52 -8.48 -33.38
CA GLU A 818 -24.53 -8.00 -34.34
C GLU A 818 -23.26 -8.88 -34.46
N LYS A 819 -22.69 -9.32 -33.33
CA LYS A 819 -21.39 -10.02 -33.26
C LYS A 819 -21.49 -11.49 -32.81
N GLY A 820 -22.68 -11.97 -32.49
CA GLY A 820 -22.93 -13.26 -31.83
C GLY A 820 -22.89 -13.17 -30.30
N GLU A 821 -23.74 -13.97 -29.64
CA GLU A 821 -23.74 -14.14 -28.18
C GLU A 821 -22.40 -14.75 -27.68
N ALA A 822 -22.10 -14.60 -26.39
CA ALA A 822 -20.94 -15.26 -25.78
C ALA A 822 -21.03 -16.79 -26.01
N PRO A 823 -19.95 -17.47 -26.46
CA PRO A 823 -19.99 -18.90 -26.76
C PRO A 823 -20.61 -19.77 -25.64
N ALA A 824 -20.30 -19.47 -24.37
CA ALA A 824 -20.87 -20.15 -23.21
C ALA A 824 -22.41 -20.11 -23.13
N LEU A 825 -23.08 -19.16 -23.80
CA LEU A 825 -24.53 -19.01 -23.86
C LEU A 825 -25.15 -19.74 -25.08
N ALA A 826 -24.42 -19.83 -26.19
CA ALA A 826 -24.82 -20.59 -27.38
C ALA A 826 -24.66 -22.11 -27.22
N GLU A 827 -23.64 -22.53 -26.44
CA GLU A 827 -23.32 -23.92 -26.10
C GLU A 827 -24.49 -24.68 -25.46
N GLU A 828 -24.56 -25.99 -25.68
CA GLU A 828 -25.50 -26.90 -25.00
C GLU A 828 -24.81 -27.72 -23.92
N TYR A 829 -25.41 -27.72 -22.73
CA TYR A 829 -24.95 -28.43 -21.55
C TYR A 829 -25.90 -29.58 -21.24
N GLU A 830 -25.32 -30.72 -20.89
CA GLU A 830 -26.08 -31.84 -20.35
C GLU A 830 -26.45 -31.53 -18.89
N ILE A 831 -27.73 -31.66 -18.55
CA ILE A 831 -28.22 -31.39 -17.21
C ILE A 831 -27.74 -32.49 -16.27
N THR A 832 -26.86 -32.13 -15.34
CA THR A 832 -26.33 -33.05 -14.33
C THR A 832 -27.18 -33.08 -13.06
N GLN A 833 -27.01 -34.13 -12.26
CA GLN A 833 -27.60 -34.25 -10.92
C GLN A 833 -27.22 -33.06 -10.01
N ASP A 834 -25.98 -32.56 -10.09
CA ASP A 834 -25.54 -31.36 -9.35
C ASP A 834 -26.21 -30.08 -9.86
N MET A 835 -26.36 -29.91 -11.17
CA MET A 835 -27.09 -28.75 -11.73
C MET A 835 -28.56 -28.75 -11.26
N MET A 836 -29.25 -29.89 -11.32
CA MET A 836 -30.59 -30.04 -10.74
C MET A 836 -30.60 -29.75 -9.23
N ALA A 837 -29.61 -30.23 -8.49
CA ALA A 837 -29.51 -30.00 -7.05
C ALA A 837 -29.00 -28.58 -6.68
N LYS A 838 -28.58 -27.76 -7.65
CA LYS A 838 -28.28 -26.31 -7.52
C LYS A 838 -29.47 -25.44 -7.92
N ARG A 839 -30.32 -25.93 -8.84
CA ARG A 839 -31.52 -25.26 -9.37
C ARG A 839 -32.68 -26.26 -9.49
N PRO A 840 -33.29 -26.69 -8.38
CA PRO A 840 -34.42 -27.63 -8.42
C PRO A 840 -35.61 -27.11 -9.24
N GLU A 841 -35.77 -25.79 -9.34
CA GLU A 841 -36.79 -25.11 -10.16
C GLU A 841 -36.78 -25.48 -11.66
N MET A 842 -35.69 -26.07 -12.18
CA MET A 842 -35.66 -26.57 -13.56
C MET A 842 -36.64 -27.73 -13.78
N ALA A 843 -36.97 -28.49 -12.72
CA ALA A 843 -37.92 -29.61 -12.80
C ALA A 843 -39.37 -29.14 -12.99
N ASP A 844 -39.72 -27.94 -12.50
CA ASP A 844 -41.03 -27.33 -12.68
C ASP A 844 -41.25 -26.90 -14.14
N ASP A 845 -40.16 -26.49 -14.83
CA ASP A 845 -40.09 -26.30 -16.28
C ASP A 845 -39.97 -27.63 -17.07
N GLY A 846 -40.04 -28.79 -16.39
CA GLY A 846 -40.06 -30.13 -16.98
C GLY A 846 -38.70 -30.73 -17.35
N ILE A 847 -37.61 -30.01 -17.07
CA ILE A 847 -36.23 -30.41 -17.40
C ILE A 847 -35.74 -31.53 -16.48
N LYS A 848 -34.98 -32.48 -17.03
CA LYS A 848 -34.49 -33.70 -16.37
C LYS A 848 -33.00 -33.87 -16.54
N VAL A 849 -32.42 -34.71 -15.68
CA VAL A 849 -31.01 -35.14 -15.81
C VAL A 849 -30.81 -35.92 -17.11
N GLY A 850 -29.77 -35.56 -17.87
CA GLY A 850 -29.51 -36.07 -19.21
C GLY A 850 -30.13 -35.26 -20.35
N ASP A 851 -31.04 -34.31 -20.08
CA ASP A 851 -31.49 -33.37 -21.11
C ASP A 851 -30.34 -32.46 -21.55
N ARG A 852 -30.39 -31.96 -22.79
CA ARG A 852 -29.44 -30.97 -23.31
C ARG A 852 -30.10 -29.59 -23.40
N VAL A 853 -29.54 -28.61 -22.69
CA VAL A 853 -30.12 -27.27 -22.55
C VAL A 853 -29.06 -26.21 -22.86
N LYS A 854 -29.45 -25.16 -23.60
CA LYS A 854 -28.54 -24.07 -23.97
C LYS A 854 -28.15 -23.20 -22.79
N GLY A 855 -26.90 -22.77 -22.77
CA GLY A 855 -26.33 -21.89 -21.75
C GLY A 855 -27.21 -20.67 -21.48
N ARG A 856 -27.74 -20.00 -22.52
CA ARG A 856 -28.62 -18.84 -22.36
C ARG A 856 -29.95 -19.12 -21.66
N ILE A 857 -30.47 -20.34 -21.76
CA ILE A 857 -31.68 -20.76 -21.01
C ILE A 857 -31.30 -20.94 -19.53
N LEU A 858 -30.19 -21.63 -19.26
CA LEU A 858 -29.64 -21.83 -17.91
C LEU A 858 -29.28 -20.50 -17.21
N TRP A 859 -28.78 -19.56 -18.00
CA TRP A 859 -28.43 -18.21 -17.61
C TRP A 859 -29.66 -17.40 -17.22
N VAL A 860 -30.60 -17.18 -18.14
CA VAL A 860 -31.69 -16.23 -17.88
C VAL A 860 -32.77 -16.79 -16.96
N ARG A 861 -33.16 -18.07 -17.09
CA ARG A 861 -34.22 -18.64 -16.22
C ARG A 861 -33.72 -18.96 -14.81
N TYR A 862 -32.45 -19.32 -14.66
CA TYR A 862 -31.94 -19.89 -13.42
C TYR A 862 -30.69 -19.19 -12.84
N SER A 863 -30.15 -18.12 -13.43
CA SER A 863 -29.31 -17.19 -12.67
C SER A 863 -30.17 -16.47 -11.63
N ARG A 864 -29.80 -16.62 -10.35
CA ARG A 864 -30.47 -15.91 -9.25
C ARG A 864 -30.21 -14.39 -9.31
N TYR A 865 -29.10 -13.97 -9.92
CA TYR A 865 -28.83 -12.57 -10.19
C TYR A 865 -29.79 -11.99 -11.24
N LEU A 866 -29.97 -12.68 -12.39
CA LEU A 866 -30.86 -12.17 -13.46
C LEU A 866 -32.34 -12.21 -13.07
N ARG A 867 -32.78 -13.17 -12.25
CA ARG A 867 -34.18 -13.21 -11.79
C ARG A 867 -34.60 -12.00 -10.96
N GLN A 868 -33.66 -11.28 -10.34
CA GLN A 868 -33.97 -10.00 -9.66
C GLN A 868 -34.61 -8.97 -10.61
N PHE A 869 -34.34 -9.04 -11.93
CA PHE A 869 -35.03 -8.21 -12.93
C PHE A 869 -36.52 -8.56 -13.05
N ALA A 870 -36.93 -9.82 -12.90
CA ALA A 870 -38.34 -10.19 -12.86
C ALA A 870 -39.02 -9.71 -11.56
N GLU A 871 -38.27 -9.69 -10.46
CA GLU A 871 -38.73 -9.27 -9.12
C GLU A 871 -38.99 -7.75 -9.02
N THR A 872 -38.53 -6.93 -9.97
CA THR A 872 -38.86 -5.49 -10.02
C THR A 872 -40.32 -5.23 -10.42
N GLY A 873 -41.00 -6.22 -11.01
CA GLY A 873 -42.34 -6.10 -11.56
C GLY A 873 -42.47 -5.22 -12.82
N ARG A 874 -41.35 -4.71 -13.37
CA ARG A 874 -41.39 -3.77 -14.51
C ARG A 874 -41.47 -4.49 -15.85
N GLU A 875 -42.28 -3.93 -16.76
CA GLU A 875 -42.44 -4.46 -18.12
C GLU A 875 -41.14 -4.40 -18.92
N GLU A 876 -40.37 -3.32 -18.75
CA GLU A 876 -39.04 -3.13 -19.36
C GLU A 876 -38.02 -4.20 -18.94
N ASP A 877 -38.12 -4.73 -17.71
CA ASP A 877 -37.25 -5.77 -17.19
C ASP A 877 -37.72 -7.18 -17.60
N ARG A 878 -39.04 -7.41 -17.71
CA ARG A 878 -39.58 -8.64 -18.30
C ARG A 878 -39.17 -8.76 -19.77
N GLN A 879 -39.32 -7.69 -20.56
CA GLN A 879 -38.94 -7.70 -21.96
C GLN A 879 -37.44 -7.92 -22.15
N LEU A 880 -36.60 -7.36 -21.25
CA LEU A 880 -35.17 -7.63 -21.21
C LEU A 880 -34.89 -9.13 -21.06
N LEU A 881 -35.52 -9.82 -20.10
CA LEU A 881 -35.31 -11.26 -19.89
C LEU A 881 -35.80 -12.10 -21.08
N GLU A 882 -36.91 -11.73 -21.72
CA GLU A 882 -37.38 -12.38 -22.95
C GLU A 882 -36.37 -12.22 -24.11
N ASP A 883 -35.82 -11.02 -24.31
CA ASP A 883 -34.83 -10.79 -25.36
C ASP A 883 -33.48 -11.45 -25.06
N LEU A 884 -33.04 -11.52 -23.80
CA LEU A 884 -31.85 -12.29 -23.40
C LEU A 884 -32.04 -13.80 -23.67
N LEU A 885 -33.23 -14.37 -23.49
CA LEU A 885 -33.53 -15.77 -23.84
C LEU A 885 -33.52 -16.02 -25.36
N LYS A 886 -34.06 -15.05 -26.11
CA LYS A 886 -34.30 -15.12 -27.56
C LYS A 886 -33.02 -14.90 -28.37
N TYR A 887 -32.23 -13.89 -28.01
CA TYR A 887 -31.05 -13.43 -28.74
C TYR A 887 -29.72 -13.75 -28.04
N GLY A 888 -29.74 -14.11 -26.76
CA GLY A 888 -28.54 -14.23 -25.94
C GLY A 888 -27.98 -12.87 -25.53
N CYS A 889 -26.72 -12.87 -25.09
CA CYS A 889 -25.98 -11.67 -24.73
C CYS A 889 -24.51 -11.81 -25.15
N ARG A 890 -23.87 -10.70 -25.52
CA ARG A 890 -22.46 -10.69 -25.91
C ARG A 890 -21.51 -11.11 -24.79
N PHE A 891 -21.92 -10.97 -23.53
CA PHE A 891 -21.12 -11.27 -22.35
C PHE A 891 -21.97 -11.87 -21.23
N THR A 892 -21.33 -12.63 -20.35
CA THR A 892 -22.01 -13.32 -19.23
C THR A 892 -22.07 -12.50 -17.94
N HIS A 893 -21.16 -11.55 -17.78
CA HIS A 893 -21.02 -10.66 -16.62
C HIS A 893 -20.74 -9.25 -17.13
N HIS A 894 -21.35 -8.25 -16.49
CA HIS A 894 -21.23 -6.86 -16.87
C HIS A 894 -20.58 -5.98 -15.78
N THR A 895 -20.71 -6.32 -14.50
CA THR A 895 -20.62 -5.33 -13.42
C THR A 895 -19.70 -5.75 -12.27
N SER A 896 -18.79 -4.86 -11.86
CA SER A 896 -17.85 -5.08 -10.74
C SER A 896 -17.30 -3.75 -10.21
N ILE A 897 -17.19 -3.56 -8.90
CA ILE A 897 -16.73 -2.29 -8.31
C ILE A 897 -15.32 -2.41 -7.74
N ALA A 898 -14.37 -1.73 -8.36
CA ALA A 898 -12.96 -1.67 -7.99
C ALA A 898 -12.68 -0.54 -6.99
N PRO A 899 -11.53 -0.51 -6.30
CA PRO A 899 -11.19 0.61 -5.42
C PRO A 899 -10.85 1.90 -6.19
N THR A 900 -10.52 1.82 -7.49
CA THR A 900 -10.28 2.95 -8.43
C THR A 900 -9.22 4.02 -8.05
N GLY A 901 -8.60 3.96 -6.87
CA GLY A 901 -7.90 5.10 -6.24
C GLY A 901 -6.63 5.67 -6.90
N THR A 902 -6.27 5.22 -8.11
CA THR A 902 -5.32 5.94 -8.98
C THR A 902 -6.03 6.54 -10.21
N ILE A 903 -7.03 5.87 -10.79
CA ILE A 903 -7.80 6.41 -11.93
C ILE A 903 -8.78 7.51 -11.50
N SER A 904 -9.36 7.44 -10.29
CA SER A 904 -10.30 8.47 -9.82
C SER A 904 -9.61 9.83 -9.68
N LEU A 905 -8.44 9.85 -9.05
CA LEU A 905 -7.64 11.06 -8.91
C LEU A 905 -7.09 11.56 -10.26
N SER A 906 -6.66 10.70 -11.18
CA SER A 906 -6.03 11.15 -12.44
C SER A 906 -6.99 11.46 -13.59
N LEU A 907 -8.08 10.70 -13.73
CA LEU A 907 -9.00 10.76 -14.89
C LEU A 907 -10.41 11.23 -14.49
N ALA A 908 -10.76 11.19 -13.20
CA ALA A 908 -12.03 11.72 -12.67
C ALA A 908 -11.85 12.99 -11.82
N ASN A 909 -10.71 13.68 -11.95
CA ASN A 909 -10.41 14.96 -11.29
C ASN A 909 -10.59 14.95 -9.75
N ASN A 910 -10.27 13.82 -9.12
CA ASN A 910 -10.44 13.55 -7.69
C ASN A 910 -11.89 13.43 -7.18
N ALA A 911 -12.75 12.78 -7.95
CA ALA A 911 -13.97 12.20 -7.41
C ALA A 911 -13.66 11.08 -6.38
N SER A 912 -14.58 10.80 -5.46
CA SER A 912 -14.38 9.76 -4.42
C SER A 912 -14.11 8.37 -5.01
N ASN A 913 -13.45 7.51 -4.24
CA ASN A 913 -12.93 6.24 -4.74
C ASN A 913 -14.02 5.18 -4.82
N GLY A 914 -14.44 4.77 -6.03
CA GLY A 914 -15.46 3.73 -6.18
C GLY A 914 -16.79 4.11 -5.50
N ILE A 915 -17.21 3.26 -4.55
CA ILE A 915 -18.36 3.52 -3.66
C ILE A 915 -17.98 4.09 -2.28
N GLU A 916 -16.70 4.41 -2.04
CA GLU A 916 -16.24 5.02 -0.80
C GLU A 916 -16.72 6.49 -0.68
N PRO A 917 -16.89 7.01 0.54
CA PRO A 917 -16.98 8.45 0.76
C PRO A 917 -15.66 9.13 0.36
N SER A 918 -15.64 10.46 0.32
CA SER A 918 -14.38 11.20 0.19
C SER A 918 -13.57 11.02 1.47
N PHE A 919 -12.33 10.51 1.39
CA PHE A 919 -11.47 10.32 2.57
C PHE A 919 -11.31 11.63 3.36
N ALA A 920 -11.04 12.73 2.66
CA ALA A 920 -11.18 14.10 3.14
C ALA A 920 -11.50 15.01 1.95
N HIS A 921 -12.27 16.09 2.17
CA HIS A 921 -12.65 17.01 1.08
C HIS A 921 -11.52 17.98 0.69
N HIS A 922 -10.67 18.38 1.64
CA HIS A 922 -9.39 19.06 1.38
C HIS A 922 -8.26 18.27 2.03
N TYR A 923 -7.46 17.65 1.18
CA TYR A 923 -6.10 17.20 1.44
C TYR A 923 -5.30 17.64 0.20
N SER A 924 -4.13 17.05 -0.13
CA SER A 924 -3.23 17.80 -1.02
C SER A 924 -2.07 17.01 -1.71
N ARG A 925 -1.92 17.01 -3.08
CA ARG A 925 -0.78 16.46 -3.90
C ARG A 925 0.24 17.43 -4.54
N ASN A 926 1.53 17.31 -4.23
CA ASN A 926 2.55 17.98 -5.05
C ASN A 926 2.50 17.49 -6.52
N VAL A 927 3.04 18.30 -7.43
CA VAL A 927 3.28 17.96 -8.85
C VAL A 927 4.70 18.38 -9.27
N ILE A 928 5.26 17.78 -10.32
CA ILE A 928 6.28 18.47 -11.14
C ILE A 928 5.69 18.77 -12.51
N ARG A 929 6.05 19.96 -13.00
CA ARG A 929 5.88 20.33 -14.40
C ARG A 929 7.18 20.05 -15.16
N GLU A 930 7.05 19.38 -16.30
CA GLU A 930 8.15 19.00 -17.19
C GLU A 930 9.12 20.18 -17.43
N GLY A 931 10.43 19.92 -17.36
CA GLY A 931 11.48 20.95 -17.45
C GLY A 931 11.75 21.77 -16.18
N ARG A 932 10.89 21.75 -15.15
CA ARG A 932 11.19 22.36 -13.82
C ARG A 932 11.83 21.34 -12.87
N LYS A 933 12.66 21.86 -11.96
CA LYS A 933 13.30 21.08 -10.89
C LYS A 933 12.75 21.42 -9.49
N THR A 934 11.43 21.40 -9.27
CA THR A 934 10.79 21.64 -7.95
C THR A 934 9.46 20.88 -7.85
N LYS A 935 9.13 20.12 -6.77
CA LYS A 935 7.70 19.76 -6.51
C LYS A 935 7.02 21.11 -6.30
N GLU A 936 6.08 21.44 -7.15
CA GLU A 936 5.09 22.47 -6.86
C GLU A 936 4.13 21.87 -5.82
N LYS A 937 4.04 22.56 -4.69
CA LYS A 937 3.15 22.23 -3.57
C LYS A 937 1.75 22.69 -4.05
N VAL A 938 0.90 21.80 -4.61
CA VAL A 938 -0.45 22.04 -5.21
C VAL A 938 -1.63 21.43 -4.41
N ASP A 939 -2.52 22.22 -3.80
CA ASP A 939 -3.73 21.73 -3.11
C ASP A 939 -4.55 20.71 -3.93
N VAL A 940 -5.10 19.66 -3.27
CA VAL A 940 -5.98 18.66 -3.89
C VAL A 940 -7.32 18.59 -3.17
N TYR A 941 -8.27 19.25 -3.80
CA TYR A 941 -9.66 19.24 -3.37
C TYR A 941 -10.32 17.99 -3.95
N SER A 942 -11.28 17.42 -3.21
CA SER A 942 -12.21 16.46 -3.81
C SER A 942 -13.09 17.17 -4.85
N PHE A 943 -13.58 16.42 -5.83
CA PHE A 943 -14.31 17.00 -6.96
C PHE A 943 -15.55 17.79 -6.53
N GLU A 944 -16.29 17.30 -5.52
CA GLU A 944 -17.44 18.00 -4.97
C GLU A 944 -17.07 19.31 -4.28
N LEU A 945 -15.89 19.42 -3.64
CA LEU A 945 -15.43 20.68 -3.08
C LEU A 945 -14.96 21.66 -4.17
N LEU A 946 -14.34 21.19 -5.25
CA LEU A 946 -14.07 22.02 -6.44
C LEU A 946 -15.37 22.58 -7.02
N ALA A 947 -16.38 21.73 -7.19
CA ALA A 947 -17.68 22.13 -7.75
C ALA A 947 -18.41 23.13 -6.83
N TYR A 948 -18.46 22.88 -5.52
CA TYR A 948 -19.09 23.81 -4.56
C TYR A 948 -18.41 25.19 -4.54
N ARG A 949 -17.07 25.20 -4.65
CA ARG A 949 -16.29 26.45 -4.72
C ARG A 949 -16.42 27.19 -6.05
N ALA A 950 -16.65 26.48 -7.15
CA ALA A 950 -16.89 27.08 -8.46
C ALA A 950 -18.33 27.61 -8.63
N LEU A 951 -19.31 27.00 -7.97
CA LEU A 951 -20.74 27.20 -8.26
C LEU A 951 -21.54 27.87 -7.12
N VAL A 952 -21.10 27.75 -5.87
CA VAL A 952 -21.85 28.21 -4.68
C VAL A 952 -21.06 29.22 -3.85
N ASN A 953 -19.95 28.81 -3.23
CA ASN A 953 -19.12 29.68 -2.38
C ASN A 953 -17.62 29.49 -2.64
N PRO A 954 -16.96 30.41 -3.38
CA PRO A 954 -15.52 30.40 -3.63
C PRO A 954 -14.60 30.46 -2.41
N GLN A 955 -15.13 30.70 -1.21
CA GLN A 955 -14.39 30.73 0.06
C GLN A 955 -14.62 29.47 0.93
N ALA A 956 -15.58 28.61 0.59
CA ALA A 956 -15.95 27.45 1.41
C ALA A 956 -14.79 26.46 1.65
N MET A 957 -14.63 26.02 2.91
CA MET A 957 -13.57 25.11 3.35
C MET A 957 -14.07 24.17 4.46
N PRO A 958 -13.51 22.94 4.57
CA PRO A 958 -13.67 22.12 5.77
C PRO A 958 -13.22 22.88 7.03
N TYR A 959 -13.92 22.66 8.13
CA TYR A 959 -13.59 23.20 9.47
C TYR A 959 -13.49 24.74 9.56
N ALA A 960 -14.18 25.49 8.70
CA ALA A 960 -14.19 26.96 8.78
C ALA A 960 -14.82 27.48 10.08
N GLU A 961 -14.09 28.33 10.81
CA GLU A 961 -14.61 29.00 12.02
C GLU A 961 -15.79 29.92 11.67
N GLU A 962 -15.68 30.68 10.58
CA GLU A 962 -16.74 31.54 10.07
C GLU A 962 -17.91 30.72 9.49
N GLU A 963 -19.10 30.90 10.05
CA GLU A 963 -20.32 30.17 9.68
C GLU A 963 -20.66 30.27 8.18
N GLN A 964 -20.49 31.45 7.58
CA GLN A 964 -20.67 31.72 6.14
C GLN A 964 -19.76 30.90 5.20
N ASN A 965 -18.67 30.32 5.73
CA ASN A 965 -17.64 29.61 4.98
C ASN A 965 -17.56 28.11 5.32
N ARG A 966 -18.45 27.61 6.19
CA ARG A 966 -18.59 26.19 6.50
C ARG A 966 -19.16 25.40 5.33
N LEU A 967 -18.86 24.11 5.30
CA LEU A 967 -19.52 23.15 4.43
C LEU A 967 -20.84 22.68 5.08
N PRO A 968 -21.92 22.48 4.31
CA PRO A 968 -23.16 21.89 4.83
C PRO A 968 -22.98 20.45 5.32
N ASP A 969 -23.81 20.03 6.28
CA ASP A 969 -23.80 18.72 6.97
C ASP A 969 -23.92 17.46 6.08
N TYR A 970 -24.11 17.62 4.77
CA TYR A 970 -24.08 16.55 3.77
C TYR A 970 -22.68 16.30 3.18
N PHE A 971 -21.69 17.15 3.45
CA PHE A 971 -20.26 16.87 3.20
C PHE A 971 -19.74 15.88 4.23
N ILE A 972 -19.79 14.59 3.88
CA ILE A 972 -19.43 13.46 4.74
C ILE A 972 -18.06 12.88 4.35
N SER A 973 -17.16 12.78 5.33
CA SER A 973 -15.85 12.16 5.19
C SER A 973 -15.89 10.65 5.49
N ALA A 974 -14.74 9.97 5.51
CA ALA A 974 -14.68 8.56 5.89
C ALA A 974 -14.87 8.31 7.40
N ASP A 975 -14.50 9.27 8.26
CA ASP A 975 -14.55 9.11 9.72
C ASP A 975 -15.98 9.31 10.30
N ASP A 976 -16.84 9.96 9.52
CA ASP A 976 -18.26 10.25 9.84
C ASP A 976 -19.21 9.06 9.59
N VAL A 977 -18.71 7.92 9.11
CA VAL A 977 -19.52 6.79 8.61
C VAL A 977 -19.34 5.56 9.49
N THR A 978 -20.45 5.04 10.01
CA THR A 978 -20.40 3.82 10.85
C THR A 978 -20.09 2.55 10.03
N PRO A 979 -19.54 1.49 10.65
CA PRO A 979 -19.31 0.20 9.97
C PRO A 979 -20.58 -0.37 9.32
N LYS A 980 -21.73 -0.15 9.96
CA LYS A 980 -23.06 -0.53 9.47
C LYS A 980 -23.41 0.20 8.17
N GLN A 981 -23.16 1.50 8.09
CA GLN A 981 -23.37 2.29 6.88
C GLN A 981 -22.38 1.94 5.76
N HIS A 982 -21.14 1.53 6.08
CA HIS A 982 -20.22 0.94 5.09
C HIS A 982 -20.84 -0.33 4.46
N VAL A 983 -21.40 -1.23 5.28
CA VAL A 983 -22.08 -2.46 4.81
C VAL A 983 -23.38 -2.14 4.05
N ASP A 984 -24.18 -1.18 4.50
CA ASP A 984 -25.45 -0.81 3.85
C ASP A 984 -25.25 -0.21 2.45
N ILE A 985 -24.29 0.71 2.28
CA ILE A 985 -23.92 1.24 0.95
C ILE A 985 -23.36 0.12 0.06
N GLN A 986 -22.56 -0.79 0.61
CA GLN A 986 -22.08 -1.95 -0.13
C GLN A 986 -23.25 -2.84 -0.59
N ALA A 987 -24.24 -3.07 0.26
CA ALA A 987 -25.39 -3.94 -0.02
C ALA A 987 -26.32 -3.33 -1.08
N ALA A 988 -26.59 -2.02 -0.99
CA ALA A 988 -27.38 -1.28 -1.97
C ALA A 988 -26.77 -1.40 -3.38
N ALA A 989 -25.44 -1.29 -3.50
CA ALA A 989 -24.76 -1.56 -4.77
C ALA A 989 -24.80 -3.06 -5.14
N GLN A 990 -24.46 -3.95 -4.20
CA GLN A 990 -24.17 -5.36 -4.46
C GLN A 990 -25.32 -6.13 -5.13
N LYS A 991 -26.58 -5.75 -4.85
CA LYS A 991 -27.79 -6.31 -5.47
C LYS A 991 -27.72 -6.34 -6.99
N TRP A 992 -27.17 -5.29 -7.61
CA TRP A 992 -27.05 -5.12 -9.06
C TRP A 992 -25.59 -5.20 -9.55
N ILE A 993 -24.72 -5.87 -8.79
CA ILE A 993 -23.34 -6.19 -9.19
C ILE A 993 -23.19 -7.71 -9.33
N ASP A 994 -23.16 -8.19 -10.57
CA ASP A 994 -23.04 -9.62 -10.94
C ASP A 994 -21.68 -10.23 -10.54
N SER A 995 -20.60 -9.45 -10.52
CA SER A 995 -19.28 -9.90 -10.09
C SER A 995 -19.10 -9.65 -8.59
N SER A 996 -18.31 -8.68 -8.14
CA SER A 996 -18.13 -8.37 -6.70
C SER A 996 -17.76 -6.90 -6.45
N ILE A 997 -17.62 -6.52 -5.20
CA ILE A 997 -17.26 -5.17 -4.74
C ILE A 997 -16.01 -5.23 -3.87
N SER A 998 -15.02 -4.38 -4.19
CA SER A 998 -13.86 -4.11 -3.35
C SER A 998 -14.13 -2.86 -2.52
N LYS A 999 -14.58 -3.03 -1.28
CA LYS A 999 -14.78 -1.97 -0.26
C LYS A 999 -14.23 -2.44 1.08
N THR A 1000 -13.62 -1.52 1.82
CA THR A 1000 -13.24 -1.75 3.22
C THR A 1000 -14.31 -1.15 4.13
N ALA A 1001 -14.74 -1.88 5.14
CA ALA A 1001 -15.49 -1.34 6.27
C ALA A 1001 -14.47 -0.88 7.33
N ASN A 1002 -14.24 0.43 7.42
CA ASN A 1002 -13.42 0.99 8.49
C ASN A 1002 -14.19 0.85 9.81
N VAL A 1003 -13.49 0.42 10.86
CA VAL A 1003 -14.08 0.19 12.18
C VAL A 1003 -13.25 0.93 13.24
N PRO A 1004 -13.89 1.75 14.11
CA PRO A 1004 -13.20 2.40 15.23
C PRO A 1004 -12.51 1.41 16.17
N THR A 1005 -11.43 1.83 16.81
CA THR A 1005 -10.70 1.02 17.80
C THR A 1005 -11.57 0.62 18.99
N ASP A 1006 -12.33 1.57 19.49
CA ASP A 1006 -13.22 1.46 20.64
C ASP A 1006 -14.49 0.65 20.34
N PHE A 1007 -14.72 0.28 19.08
CA PHE A 1007 -15.89 -0.48 18.65
C PHE A 1007 -15.94 -1.86 19.34
N PRO A 1008 -16.97 -2.15 20.15
CA PRO A 1008 -16.99 -3.34 21.00
C PRO A 1008 -16.92 -4.66 20.21
N TYR A 1009 -16.21 -5.67 20.73
CA TYR A 1009 -16.17 -7.00 20.11
C TYR A 1009 -17.57 -7.61 19.92
N GLU A 1010 -18.46 -7.37 20.89
CA GLU A 1010 -19.85 -7.87 20.85
C GLU A 1010 -20.65 -7.28 19.67
N ASP A 1011 -20.38 -6.04 19.27
CA ASP A 1011 -20.96 -5.41 18.07
C ASP A 1011 -20.18 -5.79 16.80
N PHE A 1012 -18.86 -6.00 16.91
CA PHE A 1012 -17.98 -6.34 15.78
C PHE A 1012 -18.22 -7.74 15.22
N LYS A 1013 -18.36 -8.74 16.10
CA LYS A 1013 -18.49 -10.16 15.71
C LYS A 1013 -19.71 -10.41 14.82
N ASP A 1014 -20.71 -9.54 14.91
CA ASP A 1014 -21.93 -9.57 14.12
C ASP A 1014 -21.84 -8.75 12.82
N ILE A 1015 -20.76 -7.99 12.55
CA ILE A 1015 -20.60 -7.24 11.28
C ILE A 1015 -20.58 -8.20 10.07
N TYR A 1016 -19.87 -9.33 10.16
CA TYR A 1016 -19.85 -10.32 9.08
C TYR A 1016 -21.14 -11.16 9.01
N LEU A 1017 -21.86 -11.31 10.13
CA LEU A 1017 -23.22 -11.89 10.12
C LEU A 1017 -24.21 -10.93 9.44
N TYR A 1018 -24.14 -9.63 9.74
CA TYR A 1018 -24.93 -8.58 9.12
C TYR A 1018 -24.63 -8.43 7.62
N ALA A 1019 -23.35 -8.52 7.23
CA ALA A 1019 -22.93 -8.59 5.83
C ALA A 1019 -23.56 -9.79 5.09
N TYR A 1020 -23.62 -10.95 5.74
CA TYR A 1020 -24.28 -12.15 5.21
C TYR A 1020 -25.81 -11.98 5.13
N GLU A 1021 -26.46 -11.42 6.14
CA GLU A 1021 -27.90 -11.12 6.14
C GLU A 1021 -28.29 -10.08 5.08
N LYS A 1022 -27.40 -9.11 4.82
CA LYS A 1022 -27.49 -8.16 3.70
C LYS A 1022 -27.16 -8.78 2.34
N GLY A 1023 -26.82 -10.08 2.30
CA GLY A 1023 -26.59 -10.84 1.07
C GLY A 1023 -25.31 -10.44 0.32
N LEU A 1024 -24.31 -9.87 1.02
CA LEU A 1024 -23.02 -9.52 0.41
C LEU A 1024 -22.25 -10.75 -0.08
N LYS A 1025 -21.38 -10.55 -1.07
CA LYS A 1025 -20.50 -11.60 -1.62
C LYS A 1025 -19.18 -11.75 -0.84
N GLY A 1026 -18.82 -10.73 -0.06
CA GLY A 1026 -17.66 -10.71 0.82
C GLY A 1026 -17.59 -9.37 1.56
N CYS A 1027 -16.83 -9.34 2.64
CA CYS A 1027 -16.59 -8.14 3.42
C CYS A 1027 -15.15 -8.15 3.95
N THR A 1028 -14.56 -6.97 4.07
CA THR A 1028 -13.27 -6.77 4.72
C THR A 1028 -13.46 -5.66 5.73
N THR A 1029 -13.54 -6.02 7.02
CA THR A 1029 -13.41 -5.03 8.09
C THR A 1029 -11.94 -4.70 8.29
N PHE A 1030 -11.66 -3.42 8.56
CA PHE A 1030 -10.42 -2.98 9.14
C PHE A 1030 -10.73 -2.34 10.49
N ARG A 1031 -10.56 -3.10 11.58
CA ARG A 1031 -10.50 -2.56 12.94
C ARG A 1031 -9.05 -2.47 13.37
N PHE A 1032 -8.71 -1.35 13.99
CA PHE A 1032 -7.45 -1.20 14.72
C PHE A 1032 -7.58 -1.84 16.14
N ASN A 1033 -6.62 -2.66 16.60
CA ASN A 1033 -6.82 -3.50 17.81
C ASN A 1033 -5.58 -3.70 18.73
N PRO A 1034 -5.37 -2.89 19.77
CA PRO A 1034 -4.11 -2.77 20.50
C PRO A 1034 -3.65 -3.98 21.35
N GLU A 1035 -4.21 -5.18 21.19
CA GLU A 1035 -3.74 -6.45 21.80
C GLU A 1035 -3.20 -7.48 20.78
N ALA A 1036 -3.20 -7.14 19.49
CA ALA A 1036 -2.67 -7.98 18.39
C ALA A 1036 -2.34 -7.18 17.10
N PHE A 1037 -2.99 -6.03 16.95
CA PHE A 1037 -2.50 -4.90 16.19
C PHE A 1037 -2.28 -3.73 17.15
N GLN A 1038 -1.06 -3.50 17.65
CA GLN A 1038 -0.67 -2.10 17.82
C GLN A 1038 0.02 -1.72 16.49
N GLY A 1039 -0.16 -0.53 15.93
CA GLY A 1039 -0.89 0.66 16.37
C GLY A 1039 -1.63 1.30 15.19
N VAL A 1040 -1.62 2.64 15.19
CA VAL A 1040 -1.57 3.47 13.96
C VAL A 1040 -2.90 4.01 13.38
N LEU A 1041 -4.08 3.49 13.71
CA LEU A 1041 -5.31 4.33 13.74
C LEU A 1041 -5.96 4.29 15.13
N VAL A 1042 -5.09 4.43 16.13
CA VAL A 1042 -5.49 4.72 17.51
C VAL A 1042 -5.81 6.21 17.61
N LYS A 1043 -7.00 6.54 18.10
CA LYS A 1043 -7.28 7.84 18.72
C LYS A 1043 -6.66 7.82 20.12
N GLU A 1044 -6.28 8.98 20.66
CA GLU A 1044 -5.71 9.07 22.02
C GLU A 1044 -6.68 8.52 23.09
N GLU A 1045 -7.99 8.63 22.86
CA GLU A 1045 -9.04 8.13 23.75
C GLU A 1045 -9.07 6.59 23.83
N ASP A 1046 -8.71 5.87 22.76
CA ASP A 1046 -8.80 4.41 22.73
C ASP A 1046 -7.71 3.78 23.63
N LEU A 1047 -6.49 4.32 23.53
CA LEU A 1047 -5.31 3.90 24.28
C LEU A 1047 -5.46 4.05 25.81
N ALA A 1048 -6.25 5.04 26.24
CA ALA A 1048 -6.51 5.32 27.65
C ALA A 1048 -7.54 4.38 28.30
N ASN A 1049 -8.34 3.65 27.51
CA ASN A 1049 -9.48 2.88 28.02
C ASN A 1049 -9.16 1.40 28.29
N THR A 1050 -8.27 0.76 27.52
CA THR A 1050 -7.89 -0.67 27.69
C THR A 1050 -7.04 -0.92 28.94
N THR A 1051 -7.17 -2.08 29.59
CA THR A 1051 -6.34 -2.53 30.73
C THR A 1051 -5.62 -3.82 30.39
N TYR A 1052 -4.30 -3.86 30.61
CA TYR A 1052 -3.42 -5.00 30.36
C TYR A 1052 -3.05 -5.65 31.69
N ARG A 1053 -2.90 -6.98 31.70
CA ARG A 1053 -2.55 -7.74 32.91
C ARG A 1053 -1.25 -8.54 32.72
N PHE A 1054 -0.31 -8.33 33.63
CA PHE A 1054 0.97 -9.03 33.67
C PHE A 1054 0.95 -10.08 34.78
N LYS A 1055 1.56 -11.25 34.53
CA LYS A 1055 1.74 -12.31 35.52
C LYS A 1055 3.22 -12.46 35.82
N LEU A 1056 3.59 -12.37 37.09
CA LEU A 1056 4.98 -12.42 37.54
C LEU A 1056 5.46 -13.85 37.81
N GLU A 1057 6.78 -14.02 37.89
CA GLU A 1057 7.46 -15.31 38.07
C GLU A 1057 7.14 -15.97 39.44
N ASP A 1058 6.70 -15.19 40.44
CA ASP A 1058 6.21 -15.68 41.73
C ASP A 1058 4.74 -16.15 41.71
N GLY A 1059 4.04 -15.96 40.59
CA GLY A 1059 2.64 -16.32 40.36
C GLY A 1059 1.62 -15.21 40.63
N THR A 1060 2.04 -14.01 41.07
CA THR A 1060 1.16 -12.85 41.27
C THR A 1060 0.77 -12.17 39.95
N GLU A 1061 -0.28 -11.34 39.97
CA GLU A 1061 -0.83 -10.64 38.80
C GLU A 1061 -0.99 -9.13 39.06
N ILE A 1062 -0.68 -8.30 38.07
CA ILE A 1062 -0.71 -6.82 38.10
C ILE A 1062 -1.51 -6.29 36.89
N GLU A 1063 -2.34 -5.26 37.08
CA GLU A 1063 -3.18 -4.63 36.03
C GLU A 1063 -2.83 -3.14 35.85
N LEU A 1064 -2.70 -2.68 34.59
CA LEU A 1064 -2.28 -1.31 34.21
C LEU A 1064 -3.02 -0.84 32.93
N LYS A 1065 -3.35 0.45 32.77
CA LYS A 1065 -3.98 0.98 31.53
C LYS A 1065 -3.03 1.03 30.34
N GLY A 1066 -3.58 0.97 29.14
CA GLY A 1066 -2.83 0.95 27.87
C GLY A 1066 -1.90 2.14 27.62
N ASN A 1067 -2.14 3.26 28.30
CA ASN A 1067 -1.31 4.46 28.31
C ASN A 1067 -0.52 4.69 29.62
N GLU A 1068 -0.65 3.81 30.63
CA GLU A 1068 0.22 3.82 31.80
C GLU A 1068 1.61 3.27 31.44
N GLU A 1069 2.64 3.86 32.04
CA GLU A 1069 4.04 3.48 31.82
C GLU A 1069 4.46 2.33 32.78
N VAL A 1070 5.17 1.35 32.24
CA VAL A 1070 5.58 0.11 32.91
C VAL A 1070 7.06 -0.14 32.65
N GLU A 1071 7.84 -0.32 33.72
CA GLU A 1071 9.27 -0.66 33.62
C GLU A 1071 9.43 -2.20 33.63
N TYR A 1072 10.05 -2.76 32.59
CA TYR A 1072 10.29 -4.20 32.45
C TYR A 1072 11.62 -4.44 31.73
N ASP A 1073 12.43 -5.38 32.24
CA ASP A 1073 13.82 -5.67 31.81
C ASP A 1073 14.73 -4.42 31.64
N GLY A 1074 14.38 -3.31 32.32
CA GLY A 1074 15.11 -2.04 32.29
C GLY A 1074 14.67 -1.04 31.21
N GLU A 1075 13.65 -1.32 30.41
CA GLU A 1075 13.02 -0.35 29.51
C GLU A 1075 11.61 0.06 30.00
N ILE A 1076 11.23 1.31 29.75
CA ILE A 1076 9.89 1.83 30.05
C ILE A 1076 9.05 1.77 28.77
N HIS A 1077 7.94 1.05 28.86
CA HIS A 1077 6.95 0.89 27.80
C HIS A 1077 5.60 1.45 28.28
N THR A 1078 4.69 1.76 27.36
CA THR A 1078 3.27 1.75 27.71
C THR A 1078 2.82 0.31 28.00
N ALA A 1079 1.82 0.10 28.86
CA ALA A 1079 1.37 -1.26 29.21
C ALA A 1079 0.92 -2.07 27.97
N ALA A 1080 0.36 -1.39 26.96
CA ALA A 1080 0.10 -1.98 25.66
C ALA A 1080 1.39 -2.52 25.01
N ASN A 1081 2.37 -1.66 24.76
CA ASN A 1081 3.59 -2.00 24.02
C ASN A 1081 4.43 -3.07 24.73
N LEU A 1082 4.42 -3.13 26.07
CA LEU A 1082 5.07 -4.21 26.82
C LEU A 1082 4.38 -5.56 26.61
N PHE A 1083 3.05 -5.59 26.73
CA PHE A 1083 2.26 -6.82 26.68
C PHE A 1083 2.45 -7.56 25.36
N ASP A 1084 2.41 -6.83 24.23
CA ASP A 1084 2.59 -7.43 22.91
C ASP A 1084 4.05 -7.83 22.64
N ALA A 1085 5.04 -7.08 23.13
CA ALA A 1085 6.46 -7.46 23.01
C ALA A 1085 6.81 -8.75 23.78
N LEU A 1086 6.08 -9.04 24.87
CA LEU A 1086 6.16 -10.33 25.57
C LEU A 1086 5.45 -11.44 24.79
N LYS A 1087 4.22 -11.17 24.30
CA LYS A 1087 3.36 -12.10 23.56
C LYS A 1087 4.02 -12.66 22.29
N GLU A 1088 4.75 -11.83 21.55
CA GLU A 1088 5.46 -12.22 20.32
C GLU A 1088 6.73 -13.05 20.57
N GLY A 1089 7.12 -13.26 21.83
CA GLY A 1089 8.34 -13.99 22.17
C GLY A 1089 9.61 -13.23 21.80
N TYR A 1090 9.56 -11.89 21.72
CA TYR A 1090 10.74 -11.03 21.55
C TYR A 1090 11.74 -11.19 22.70
N TYR A 1091 11.23 -11.55 23.89
CA TYR A 1091 11.98 -11.95 25.09
C TYR A 1091 12.07 -13.50 25.29
N GLY A 1092 11.61 -14.28 24.31
CA GLY A 1092 11.54 -15.75 24.35
C GLY A 1092 10.18 -16.31 24.82
N LYS A 1093 9.99 -17.63 24.64
CA LYS A 1093 8.83 -18.37 25.17
C LYS A 1093 9.06 -18.80 26.61
N PHE A 1094 8.06 -18.56 27.46
CA PHE A 1094 7.84 -19.20 28.74
C PHE A 1094 6.37 -19.62 28.86
#